data_AF-D7FQZ3-F1
#
_entry.id   AF-D7FQZ3-F1
#
_cell.length_a   1.000
_cell.length_b   1.000
_cell.length_c   1.000
_cell.angle_alpha   90.00
_cell.angle_beta   90.00
_cell.angle_gamma   90.00
#
_symmetry.space_group_name_H-M   'P 1'
#
loop_
_entity.id
_entity.type
_entity.pdbx_description
1 polymer ?
#
loop_
_entity_poly.entity_id
_entity_poly.type
_entity_poly.pdbx_seq_one_letter_code
_entity_poly.pdbx_strand_id
1 'polypeptide(L)'
;MNHDTPQSATALFALIGALSPQPMHAFAARMGSSALLPTLVRTAPSSLTRKPTRMPCAAGISALASSTSSLTMRRAAFWTTPRAAAASRGPAMSTSAAARLSPKTRWVSAGGGLRSTGEAALLCTTVIWRVRGGAAARAAAGTGMVVATSLSASTASMAEAPTAPAPKYRKDYKAPGHWTRHVTLDINLGDGATVVTSELDMERNADSPGSDLFLDGEELKLFRVYIRDDNGEVTQLQEEDDYSLNDDGMLIKNSSLPSGNKYTVGTVVQIAPKENTRLSGLYTSGGNFCTQCEAEGFRRITFAQDRPDVMSTFSVRLNAWPSGDFPVMLSNGNNPVPPTLIPSPPGGEKVDKSYAVWEDPIPKPSYLFALVAGDLGSIKSTFVTKSGRKVKLEIFSEKENVDQLDWAMESLKAAMKWDEEKFGLEYDLDIFNVVAVNDFNMGAMENKGLNVFNTAYVLAKPETATDLDYERIEGVIGHEYFHNWTGNRVTCRDWFQLTLKEGLTVFRDQLFSGDMGSHAAKRIEDVRTLRSRQFPEDAGPLSHPIRPESYIAMDNFYTATVYVKGAEVIRMYRTLVGEAGFRKGMDLYFKRHDGQAVSCDDFRAAMADANDVNLDQFERWYLQPGTPEVSAAGEYDAEAKTYKLTLKQSSKKEDTLPFHIPVVTGLLLKEDGSEGCVASRGLELKEEEQTFTFEDVASEPIPSLLRDLSAPVKLRYKYSDEDLAFLMKHDTDSFNRWEAGQQLSTRVILGMVEEIKAGGEPGALPASLIDSFRATLLEKDIPDKSLQAYALRLPDPATLAEEMDVIDPDALYKALKHVRRSLADALASELRSVYDSAAPSGPYKKNSAEVGRRRLRNTILSYLHEPRDAAAAKLCFDQFEAADCMTDKLAAVACLANFDDAGGAFPERAEALSKFYNDADGDALVLNKWFGIQAAADLPDLLSRVKDLMQHEDFTLKNPNRLRSVVSSFAGSQHKFHAKDGSGYEFLGDMVLEVDQLNPQVASRLATMFSSYRRFDEKRQGLMREQLARIRDSSPSKDTYEVATRCLG
;
A
#
# COMPACT_ATOMS: atom_id res chain seq x y z
N MET A 1 45.70 -11.39 -72.64
CA MET A 1 44.57 -10.96 -73.49
C MET A 1 43.33 -11.63 -72.93
N ASN A 2 42.28 -10.83 -72.67
CA ASN A 2 40.84 -11.11 -72.83
C ASN A 2 40.24 -12.42 -72.22
N HIS A 3 39.10 -12.41 -71.52
CA HIS A 3 38.23 -11.33 -71.04
C HIS A 3 37.31 -11.81 -69.87
N ASP A 4 36.86 -10.88 -69.04
CA ASP A 4 35.58 -10.78 -68.29
C ASP A 4 35.07 -11.82 -67.25
N THR A 5 34.92 -11.31 -66.01
CA THR A 5 33.93 -11.66 -64.95
C THR A 5 33.99 -13.06 -64.29
N PRO A 6 33.31 -13.31 -63.14
CA PRO A 6 32.48 -12.44 -62.28
C PRO A 6 33.00 -12.40 -60.82
N GLN A 7 32.21 -11.90 -59.84
CA GLN A 7 31.78 -12.69 -58.66
C GLN A 7 30.96 -11.89 -57.62
N SER A 8 30.25 -12.63 -56.75
CA SER A 8 29.54 -12.17 -55.55
C SER A 8 29.53 -13.25 -54.46
N ALA A 9 29.20 -12.87 -53.22
CA ALA A 9 28.89 -13.71 -52.04
C ALA A 9 29.99 -14.59 -51.38
N THR A 10 30.53 -14.07 -50.27
CA THR A 10 30.53 -14.68 -48.91
C THR A 10 30.97 -16.14 -48.66
N ALA A 11 32.06 -16.34 -47.89
CA ALA A 11 32.20 -17.41 -46.87
C ALA A 11 33.41 -17.23 -45.92
N LEU A 12 33.36 -17.90 -44.74
CA LEU A 12 34.39 -17.99 -43.70
C LEU A 12 35.67 -18.75 -44.14
N PHE A 13 36.81 -18.52 -43.47
CA PHE A 13 37.49 -19.56 -42.65
C PHE A 13 38.49 -18.94 -41.65
N ALA A 14 38.88 -19.70 -40.61
CA ALA A 14 39.73 -19.24 -39.49
C ALA A 14 41.14 -19.88 -39.51
N LEU A 15 42.08 -19.33 -38.74
CA LEU A 15 43.37 -19.97 -38.44
C LEU A 15 43.88 -19.66 -37.01
N ILE A 16 44.92 -20.39 -36.58
CA ILE A 16 45.42 -20.50 -35.20
C ILE A 16 46.88 -20.06 -35.11
N GLY A 17 47.29 -19.43 -34.01
CA GLY A 17 48.70 -19.24 -33.67
C GLY A 17 48.89 -18.43 -32.37
N ALA A 18 49.57 -19.01 -31.37
CA ALA A 18 49.88 -18.36 -30.10
C ALA A 18 51.39 -18.31 -29.85
N LEU A 19 51.87 -17.36 -29.03
CA LEU A 19 53.00 -17.55 -28.10
C LEU A 19 53.24 -16.30 -27.21
N SER A 20 53.93 -16.53 -26.09
CA SER A 20 54.45 -15.61 -25.07
C SER A 20 55.77 -16.28 -24.58
N PRO A 21 56.81 -15.62 -23.99
CA PRO A 21 56.69 -14.77 -22.79
C PRO A 21 57.85 -13.74 -22.50
N GLN A 22 57.86 -13.23 -21.25
CA GLN A 22 58.98 -12.68 -20.44
C GLN A 22 59.38 -11.17 -20.53
N PRO A 23 59.90 -10.56 -19.44
CA PRO A 23 60.14 -9.10 -19.29
C PRO A 23 61.63 -8.72 -19.04
N MET A 24 61.90 -7.45 -18.69
CA MET A 24 63.22 -6.99 -18.18
C MET A 24 63.16 -6.08 -16.93
N HIS A 25 64.27 -6.11 -16.18
CA HIS A 25 64.66 -5.28 -15.02
C HIS A 25 65.22 -3.89 -15.44
N ALA A 26 65.67 -2.96 -14.58
CA ALA A 26 65.30 -2.44 -13.24
C ALA A 26 66.44 -1.50 -12.75
N PHE A 27 66.20 -0.49 -11.89
CA PHE A 27 67.23 0.21 -11.06
C PHE A 27 66.49 0.96 -9.91
N ALA A 28 66.54 0.53 -8.64
CA ALA A 28 67.51 0.87 -7.57
C ALA A 28 67.27 2.27 -6.92
N ALA A 29 67.36 2.49 -5.59
CA ALA A 29 67.53 1.63 -4.39
C ALA A 29 66.79 2.33 -3.19
N ARG A 30 67.07 2.33 -1.87
CA ARG A 30 68.01 1.79 -0.84
C ARG A 30 67.35 2.24 0.52
N MET A 31 67.35 1.65 1.74
CA MET A 31 67.86 0.47 2.51
C MET A 31 66.80 0.19 3.63
N GLY A 32 66.84 -0.82 4.51
CA GLY A 32 67.66 -2.02 4.67
C GLY A 32 67.54 -2.65 6.09
N SER A 33 67.98 -3.90 6.26
CA SER A 33 68.12 -4.69 7.54
C SER A 33 66.85 -4.99 8.36
N SER A 34 66.67 -6.17 9.01
CA SER A 34 67.44 -7.43 9.01
C SER A 34 66.67 -8.59 9.70
N ALA A 35 66.85 -9.84 9.24
CA ALA A 35 66.85 -11.15 9.97
C ALA A 35 65.79 -11.47 11.08
N LEU A 36 65.33 -12.72 11.33
CA LEU A 36 65.91 -14.07 11.15
C LEU A 36 64.81 -15.18 11.11
N LEU A 37 65.16 -16.37 10.60
CA LEU A 37 64.46 -17.68 10.77
C LEU A 37 65.14 -18.48 11.92
N PRO A 38 64.75 -19.72 12.34
CA PRO A 38 63.92 -20.78 11.73
C PRO A 38 62.79 -21.31 12.69
N THR A 39 62.07 -22.44 12.58
CA THR A 39 62.39 -23.82 12.12
C THR A 39 61.21 -24.70 11.63
N LEU A 40 61.44 -25.34 10.46
CA LEU A 40 61.16 -26.75 10.06
C LEU A 40 59.70 -27.31 10.01
N VAL A 41 59.17 -27.88 8.89
CA VAL A 41 59.53 -29.11 8.10
C VAL A 41 58.99 -30.40 8.78
N ARG A 42 58.33 -31.39 8.16
CA ARG A 42 57.77 -31.74 6.80
C ARG A 42 56.72 -32.90 7.04
N THR A 43 56.00 -33.58 6.11
CA THR A 43 56.01 -33.75 4.63
C THR A 43 54.59 -34.14 4.11
N ALA A 44 54.41 -34.22 2.78
CA ALA A 44 53.33 -34.95 2.06
C ALA A 44 53.98 -36.14 1.26
N PRO A 45 53.35 -36.88 0.29
CA PRO A 45 52.01 -36.74 -0.33
C PRO A 45 51.29 -38.08 -0.69
N SER A 46 50.30 -38.01 -1.60
CA SER A 46 49.60 -39.07 -2.37
C SER A 46 48.62 -39.98 -1.60
N SER A 47 47.36 -40.27 -1.98
CA SER A 47 46.54 -40.20 -3.23
C SER A 47 46.42 -41.51 -4.03
N LEU A 48 45.23 -42.15 -4.02
CA LEU A 48 44.58 -42.75 -5.21
C LEU A 48 43.13 -43.22 -4.93
N THR A 49 42.39 -43.52 -6.00
CA THR A 49 40.91 -43.66 -6.05
C THR A 49 40.43 -45.12 -6.13
N ARG A 50 39.22 -45.44 -5.62
CA ARG A 50 38.05 -45.96 -6.40
C ARG A 50 36.95 -46.70 -5.58
N LYS A 51 35.72 -46.15 -5.66
CA LYS A 51 34.37 -46.76 -5.84
C LYS A 51 33.82 -47.91 -4.93
N PRO A 52 32.48 -48.13 -4.89
CA PRO A 52 31.78 -48.98 -3.89
C PRO A 52 31.06 -50.22 -4.48
N THR A 53 30.47 -51.09 -3.62
CA THR A 53 29.13 -51.73 -3.84
C THR A 53 28.57 -52.57 -2.67
N ARG A 54 27.22 -52.53 -2.52
CA ARG A 54 26.25 -53.64 -2.24
C ARG A 54 26.08 -54.34 -0.85
N MET A 55 24.86 -54.13 -0.31
CA MET A 55 23.92 -55.10 0.33
C MET A 55 23.65 -56.38 -0.53
N PRO A 56 23.01 -57.50 -0.06
CA PRO A 56 21.80 -57.52 0.79
C PRO A 56 21.49 -58.74 1.73
N CYS A 57 20.36 -58.63 2.45
CA CYS A 57 19.36 -59.64 2.89
C CYS A 57 19.72 -61.07 3.36
N ALA A 58 19.06 -61.53 4.45
CA ALA A 58 17.88 -62.43 4.36
C ALA A 58 17.23 -62.78 5.75
N ALA A 59 16.05 -63.39 5.68
CA ALA A 59 15.28 -64.11 6.73
C ALA A 59 14.50 -63.31 7.80
N GLY A 60 13.45 -63.94 8.34
CA GLY A 60 12.49 -63.44 9.34
C GLY A 60 11.61 -64.58 9.87
N ILE A 61 10.38 -64.27 10.34
CA ILE A 61 9.25 -65.13 10.85
C ILE A 61 8.79 -64.70 12.27
N SER A 62 7.53 -65.00 12.62
CA SER A 62 6.73 -64.48 13.74
C SER A 62 6.51 -65.51 14.87
N ALA A 63 6.28 -65.07 16.13
CA ALA A 63 5.09 -65.43 16.94
C ALA A 63 5.13 -65.04 18.45
N LEU A 64 4.09 -64.33 18.90
CA LEU A 64 3.25 -64.50 20.12
C LEU A 64 3.83 -64.78 21.55
N ALA A 65 3.56 -63.79 22.43
CA ALA A 65 2.68 -63.89 23.64
C ALA A 65 3.22 -64.21 25.06
N SER A 66 2.36 -63.86 26.04
CA SER A 66 2.37 -64.05 27.51
C SER A 66 3.14 -63.04 28.39
N SER A 67 2.80 -62.88 29.69
CA SER A 67 1.63 -62.16 30.28
C SER A 67 1.42 -62.48 31.79
N THR A 68 1.38 -61.47 32.69
CA THR A 68 0.75 -61.50 34.05
C THR A 68 0.67 -60.06 34.63
N SER A 69 -0.48 -59.47 35.03
CA SER A 69 -1.23 -59.53 36.33
C SER A 69 -0.48 -59.01 37.60
N SER A 70 -1.09 -58.28 38.57
CA SER A 70 -2.48 -57.74 38.75
C SER A 70 -2.66 -56.83 40.00
N LEU A 71 -3.87 -56.24 40.18
CA LEU A 71 -4.54 -55.80 41.46
C LEU A 71 -4.10 -54.43 42.11
N THR A 72 -4.91 -53.63 42.87
CA THR A 72 -6.31 -53.73 43.39
C THR A 72 -6.98 -52.37 43.78
N MET A 73 -8.31 -52.19 43.58
CA MET A 73 -9.32 -51.39 44.38
C MET A 73 -9.15 -49.84 44.60
N ARG A 74 -10.17 -49.00 44.92
CA ARG A 74 -11.66 -49.07 45.18
C ARG A 74 -12.31 -47.70 44.81
N ARG A 75 -13.47 -47.64 44.11
CA ARG A 75 -14.87 -47.32 44.59
C ARG A 75 -15.04 -46.03 45.44
N ALA A 76 -16.07 -45.18 45.26
CA ALA A 76 -17.21 -45.05 44.33
C ALA A 76 -17.68 -43.55 44.34
N ALA A 77 -18.88 -43.03 43.96
CA ALA A 77 -20.24 -43.51 43.61
C ALA A 77 -21.03 -42.31 42.94
N PHE A 78 -22.27 -42.34 42.37
CA PHE A 78 -23.22 -43.39 41.95
C PHE A 78 -24.37 -42.81 41.05
N TRP A 79 -24.62 -43.40 39.86
CA TRP A 79 -25.96 -43.60 39.19
C TRP A 79 -26.75 -42.36 38.65
N THR A 80 -27.61 -42.43 37.60
CA THR A 80 -28.11 -43.57 36.76
C THR A 80 -28.35 -43.16 35.28
N THR A 81 -28.54 -44.13 34.38
CA THR A 81 -28.78 -43.96 32.92
C THR A 81 -30.18 -44.50 32.47
N PRO A 82 -30.49 -44.88 31.21
CA PRO A 82 -31.42 -44.12 30.36
C PRO A 82 -32.59 -44.97 29.79
N ARG A 83 -33.31 -44.47 28.77
CA ARG A 83 -34.11 -45.32 27.86
C ARG A 83 -34.31 -44.72 26.46
N ALA A 84 -34.66 -45.57 25.49
CA ALA A 84 -34.77 -45.23 24.06
C ALA A 84 -35.84 -46.08 23.33
N ALA A 85 -36.06 -45.72 22.05
CA ALA A 85 -36.56 -46.52 20.92
C ALA A 85 -38.05 -46.44 20.46
N ALA A 86 -38.19 -46.50 19.12
CA ALA A 86 -39.24 -47.14 18.31
C ALA A 86 -40.57 -46.40 17.92
N ALA A 87 -40.50 -45.71 16.78
CA ALA A 87 -41.20 -46.04 15.51
C ALA A 87 -42.75 -46.07 15.36
N SER A 88 -43.21 -45.14 14.49
CA SER A 88 -44.09 -45.36 13.31
C SER A 88 -45.63 -45.34 13.39
N ARG A 89 -46.23 -45.02 12.21
CA ARG A 89 -47.64 -45.11 11.74
C ARG A 89 -48.59 -43.94 12.01
N GLY A 90 -49.27 -43.48 10.95
CA GLY A 90 -50.57 -42.78 11.01
C GLY A 90 -51.75 -43.78 11.07
N PRO A 91 -53.02 -43.33 11.03
CA PRO A 91 -53.61 -42.70 9.83
C PRO A 91 -54.54 -41.48 10.14
N ALA A 92 -55.41 -41.08 9.22
CA ALA A 92 -56.18 -39.83 9.24
C ALA A 92 -57.72 -39.98 9.11
N MET A 93 -58.48 -39.00 9.62
CA MET A 93 -59.81 -38.51 9.18
C MET A 93 -59.92 -37.02 9.64
N SER A 94 -60.41 -36.03 8.88
CA SER A 94 -61.75 -35.82 8.25
C SER A 94 -62.84 -35.54 9.32
N THR A 95 -63.69 -34.50 9.29
CA THR A 95 -63.98 -33.34 8.37
C THR A 95 -64.77 -32.28 9.18
N SER A 96 -64.82 -30.98 8.90
CA SER A 96 -65.49 -30.26 7.78
C SER A 96 -64.88 -28.84 7.60
N ALA A 97 -64.63 -28.28 6.41
CA ALA A 97 -65.50 -27.98 5.24
C ALA A 97 -66.44 -26.76 5.47
N ALA A 98 -66.55 -25.75 4.58
CA ALA A 98 -65.82 -25.37 3.35
C ALA A 98 -66.17 -23.88 2.99
N ALA A 99 -65.81 -23.21 1.87
CA ALA A 99 -65.09 -23.56 0.63
C ALA A 99 -64.69 -22.31 -0.20
N ARG A 100 -63.62 -22.43 -1.05
CA ARG A 100 -63.46 -21.82 -2.41
C ARG A 100 -63.26 -20.28 -2.52
N LEU A 101 -62.64 -19.70 -3.57
CA LEU A 101 -61.97 -20.22 -4.80
C LEU A 101 -60.89 -19.22 -5.30
N SER A 102 -60.01 -19.66 -6.22
CA SER A 102 -59.02 -18.90 -7.00
C SER A 102 -59.25 -19.15 -8.52
N PRO A 103 -58.41 -18.81 -9.54
CA PRO A 103 -57.10 -18.12 -9.57
C PRO A 103 -56.88 -17.11 -10.75
N LYS A 104 -55.65 -16.54 -10.86
CA LYS A 104 -54.87 -16.10 -12.07
C LYS A 104 -55.58 -15.45 -13.30
N THR A 105 -55.05 -14.32 -13.83
CA THR A 105 -54.27 -14.23 -15.12
C THR A 105 -53.99 -12.80 -15.65
N ARG A 106 -52.70 -12.44 -15.73
CA ARG A 106 -51.88 -11.74 -16.78
C ARG A 106 -52.51 -10.94 -17.98
N TRP A 107 -51.88 -9.80 -18.33
CA TRP A 107 -51.94 -8.96 -19.57
C TRP A 107 -53.30 -8.28 -19.91
N VAL A 108 -53.41 -7.01 -20.35
CA VAL A 108 -52.98 -6.38 -21.64
C VAL A 108 -52.97 -4.82 -21.55
N SER A 109 -52.40 -4.16 -22.55
CA SER A 109 -51.96 -2.74 -22.71
C SER A 109 -52.99 -1.59 -22.83
N ALA A 110 -52.52 -0.38 -22.45
CA ALA A 110 -52.63 0.94 -23.13
C ALA A 110 -53.98 1.71 -23.26
N GLY A 111 -53.89 3.05 -23.20
CA GLY A 111 -54.90 3.95 -23.80
C GLY A 111 -55.04 5.37 -23.20
N GLY A 112 -54.32 6.37 -23.73
CA GLY A 112 -54.60 7.81 -23.58
C GLY A 112 -54.15 8.50 -22.28
N GLY A 113 -54.01 9.84 -22.22
CA GLY A 113 -54.06 10.83 -23.30
C GLY A 113 -54.44 12.27 -22.85
N LEU A 114 -53.95 13.29 -23.58
CA LEU A 114 -54.09 14.75 -23.34
C LEU A 114 -53.25 15.29 -22.15
N ARG A 115 -52.33 16.26 -22.34
CA ARG A 115 -52.45 17.72 -22.66
C ARG A 115 -52.93 18.54 -21.45
N SER A 116 -52.37 19.71 -21.13
CA SER A 116 -51.92 20.81 -22.03
C SER A 116 -50.81 21.74 -21.47
N THR A 117 -50.10 22.42 -22.40
CA THR A 117 -49.50 23.79 -22.37
C THR A 117 -49.33 24.58 -21.04
N GLY A 118 -48.25 25.34 -20.80
CA GLY A 118 -47.12 25.68 -21.69
C GLY A 118 -46.21 26.81 -21.17
N GLU A 119 -45.44 27.39 -22.10
CA GLU A 119 -44.51 28.55 -22.06
C GLU A 119 -44.95 29.80 -21.23
N ALA A 120 -44.08 30.73 -20.79
CA ALA A 120 -42.61 30.91 -20.94
C ALA A 120 -42.01 31.84 -19.84
N ALA A 121 -40.68 31.99 -19.85
CA ALA A 121 -39.87 32.78 -18.91
C ALA A 121 -39.68 34.27 -19.29
N LEU A 122 -39.19 35.07 -18.32
CA LEU A 122 -38.22 36.19 -18.44
C LEU A 122 -37.73 36.52 -17.00
N LEU A 123 -36.45 36.64 -16.62
CA LEU A 123 -35.38 37.60 -17.03
C LEU A 123 -35.84 39.07 -16.86
N CYS A 124 -35.15 39.96 -16.12
CA CYS A 124 -33.70 40.23 -16.11
C CYS A 124 -33.21 41.10 -14.92
N THR A 125 -31.92 40.93 -14.52
CA THR A 125 -30.90 41.95 -14.07
C THR A 125 -31.14 42.96 -12.91
N THR A 126 -30.15 43.55 -12.20
CA THR A 126 -28.73 43.29 -11.78
C THR A 126 -28.31 44.41 -10.77
N VAL A 127 -27.14 44.30 -10.10
CA VAL A 127 -26.27 45.38 -9.52
C VAL A 127 -26.23 45.60 -7.98
N ILE A 128 -25.27 44.90 -7.34
CA ILE A 128 -24.20 45.35 -6.41
C ILE A 128 -24.30 46.73 -5.68
N TRP A 129 -24.23 46.72 -4.33
CA TRP A 129 -23.21 47.35 -3.42
C TRP A 129 -23.74 47.36 -1.96
N ARG A 130 -23.07 46.70 -0.99
CA ARG A 130 -21.98 47.22 -0.11
C ARG A 130 -22.27 48.58 0.55
N VAL A 131 -22.37 48.62 1.90
CA VAL A 131 -21.45 49.35 2.83
C VAL A 131 -21.83 49.12 4.31
N ARG A 132 -20.84 49.35 5.19
CA ARG A 132 -20.77 49.11 6.65
C ARG A 132 -21.70 49.96 7.53
N GLY A 133 -21.97 49.45 8.74
CA GLY A 133 -22.11 50.23 9.99
C GLY A 133 -23.55 50.46 10.49
N GLY A 134 -23.82 50.56 11.80
CA GLY A 134 -22.93 50.32 12.94
C GLY A 134 -23.47 50.88 14.28
N ALA A 135 -23.10 50.23 15.39
CA ALA A 135 -23.14 50.71 16.78
C ALA A 135 -24.50 51.08 17.48
N ALA A 136 -24.81 50.27 18.50
CA ALA A 136 -25.04 50.69 19.90
C ALA A 136 -26.40 51.26 20.41
N ALA A 137 -27.07 50.39 21.19
CA ALA A 137 -27.38 50.57 22.63
C ALA A 137 -28.46 51.56 23.13
N ARG A 138 -29.53 50.98 23.74
CA ARG A 138 -30.08 51.18 25.11
C ARG A 138 -31.34 50.30 25.25
N ALA A 139 -31.61 49.45 26.25
CA ALA A 139 -31.38 49.43 27.72
C ALA A 139 -32.52 50.07 28.55
N ALA A 140 -32.88 49.37 29.66
CA ALA A 140 -33.94 49.66 30.65
C ALA A 140 -35.41 49.39 30.23
N ALA A 141 -36.37 49.02 31.12
CA ALA A 141 -36.28 48.34 32.44
C ALA A 141 -37.68 47.92 32.96
N GLY A 142 -37.74 46.85 33.78
CA GLY A 142 -38.84 46.55 34.73
C GLY A 142 -40.14 45.96 34.15
N THR A 143 -41.04 45.33 34.91
CA THR A 143 -41.01 44.79 36.30
C THR A 143 -42.17 43.79 36.46
N GLY A 144 -42.01 42.68 37.21
CA GLY A 144 -43.10 41.70 37.39
C GLY A 144 -42.94 40.78 38.61
N MET A 145 -43.94 40.76 39.48
CA MET A 145 -43.96 40.06 40.79
C MET A 145 -45.17 39.10 40.87
N VAL A 146 -45.18 37.99 41.63
CA VAL A 146 -44.16 37.23 42.40
C VAL A 146 -44.80 35.86 42.69
N VAL A 147 -44.04 34.75 42.77
CA VAL A 147 -44.26 33.59 43.68
C VAL A 147 -43.17 32.53 43.46
N ALA A 148 -42.74 31.86 44.53
CA ALA A 148 -41.75 30.78 44.50
C ALA A 148 -42.37 29.43 44.87
N THR A 149 -41.98 28.36 44.17
CA THR A 149 -42.16 26.96 44.57
C THR A 149 -40.83 26.23 44.46
N SER A 150 -40.31 25.77 45.59
CA SER A 150 -39.00 25.10 45.66
C SER A 150 -39.12 23.64 45.24
N LEU A 151 -38.52 23.30 44.10
CA LEU A 151 -38.19 21.92 43.72
C LEU A 151 -36.70 21.84 43.46
N SER A 152 -36.00 21.02 44.24
CA SER A 152 -34.56 20.78 44.12
C SER A 152 -34.27 19.86 42.94
N ALA A 153 -34.19 20.42 41.74
CA ALA A 153 -33.67 19.72 40.57
C ALA A 153 -32.16 19.52 40.74
N SER A 154 -31.69 18.28 40.55
CA SER A 154 -30.26 18.01 40.42
C SER A 154 -29.73 18.71 39.17
N THR A 155 -28.70 19.56 39.33
CA THR A 155 -27.92 20.06 38.21
C THR A 155 -27.01 18.95 37.70
N ALA A 156 -27.58 18.01 36.94
CA ALA A 156 -26.79 17.21 36.02
C ALA A 156 -26.03 18.19 35.11
N SER A 157 -24.71 18.03 35.03
CA SER A 157 -23.91 18.81 34.08
C SER A 157 -24.43 18.54 32.68
N MET A 158 -24.92 19.58 32.00
CA MET A 158 -25.02 19.51 30.54
C MET A 158 -23.60 19.58 30.02
N ALA A 159 -23.07 18.44 29.59
CA ALA A 159 -21.81 18.41 28.86
C ALA A 159 -21.89 19.40 27.70
N GLU A 160 -20.84 20.21 27.53
CA GLU A 160 -20.73 21.07 26.36
C GLU A 160 -20.74 20.20 25.10
N ALA A 161 -21.35 20.69 24.02
CA ALA A 161 -21.30 19.98 22.75
C ALA A 161 -19.83 19.85 22.32
N PRO A 162 -19.38 18.65 21.89
CA PRO A 162 -17.96 18.40 21.64
C PRO A 162 -17.41 19.40 20.64
N THR A 163 -16.36 20.12 21.03
CA THR A 163 -15.69 21.13 20.21
C THR A 163 -15.07 20.44 18.99
N ALA A 164 -15.37 20.95 17.80
CA ALA A 164 -14.85 20.38 16.56
C ALA A 164 -13.30 20.38 16.56
N PRO A 165 -12.63 19.28 16.17
CA PRO A 165 -11.18 19.18 16.14
C PRO A 165 -10.51 20.33 15.35
N ALA A 166 -9.50 20.96 15.96
CA ALA A 166 -8.77 22.06 15.34
C ALA A 166 -7.68 21.56 14.37
N PRO A 167 -7.54 22.14 13.17
CA PRO A 167 -6.50 21.74 12.22
C PRO A 167 -5.12 22.30 12.61
N LYS A 168 -4.08 21.48 12.46
CA LYS A 168 -2.66 21.87 12.45
C LYS A 168 -2.34 22.49 11.07
N TYR A 169 -1.46 23.51 11.01
CA TYR A 169 -1.05 24.18 9.75
C TYR A 169 0.47 24.18 9.55
N ARG A 170 0.93 23.93 8.32
CA ARG A 170 2.37 23.85 7.96
C ARG A 170 3.15 25.12 8.26
N LYS A 171 2.55 26.27 7.94
CA LYS A 171 3.10 27.63 8.16
C LYS A 171 3.35 27.98 9.64
N ASP A 172 2.72 27.27 10.58
CA ASP A 172 2.78 27.59 12.00
C ASP A 172 3.85 26.75 12.73
N TYR A 173 4.67 25.99 11.99
CA TYR A 173 5.85 25.27 12.50
C TYR A 173 6.78 26.18 13.31
N LYS A 174 7.23 25.66 14.45
CA LYS A 174 8.28 26.24 15.30
C LYS A 174 9.17 25.11 15.81
N ALA A 175 10.47 25.37 15.92
CA ALA A 175 11.37 24.52 16.67
C ALA A 175 10.87 24.38 18.13
N PRO A 176 11.06 23.23 18.77
CA PRO A 176 10.59 23.01 20.14
C PRO A 176 11.39 23.86 21.14
N GLY A 177 10.78 24.21 22.28
CA GLY A 177 11.44 24.97 23.34
C GLY A 177 12.48 24.16 24.15
N HIS A 178 12.44 22.85 24.00
CA HIS A 178 13.33 21.88 24.64
C HIS A 178 13.63 20.75 23.64
N TRP A 179 14.74 20.06 23.86
CA TRP A 179 15.17 18.90 23.09
C TRP A 179 15.32 17.71 24.04
N THR A 180 14.52 16.66 23.89
CA THR A 180 14.94 15.34 24.36
C THR A 180 16.17 14.91 23.55
N ARG A 181 17.26 14.52 24.24
CA ARG A 181 18.51 14.04 23.63
C ARG A 181 18.71 12.54 23.79
N HIS A 182 18.19 12.00 24.87
CA HIS A 182 18.24 10.58 25.20
C HIS A 182 16.95 10.15 25.88
N VAL A 183 16.52 8.92 25.62
CA VAL A 183 15.31 8.31 26.17
C VAL A 183 15.68 6.95 26.77
N THR A 184 15.56 6.83 28.09
CA THR A 184 15.67 5.56 28.81
C THR A 184 14.27 5.01 29.12
N LEU A 185 13.99 3.77 28.74
CA LEU A 185 12.71 3.09 28.99
C LEU A 185 12.89 1.79 29.80
N ASP A 186 12.14 1.63 30.88
CA ASP A 186 11.97 0.35 31.58
C ASP A 186 10.51 -0.11 31.45
N ILE A 187 10.30 -1.07 30.55
CA ILE A 187 8.98 -1.54 30.11
C ILE A 187 8.72 -2.90 30.74
N ASN A 188 7.61 -2.99 31.47
CA ASN A 188 7.22 -4.15 32.26
C ASN A 188 5.94 -4.75 31.67
N LEU A 189 6.13 -5.68 30.72
CA LEU A 189 5.08 -6.36 29.97
C LEU A 189 4.35 -7.37 30.86
N GLY A 190 3.04 -7.18 31.02
CA GLY A 190 2.19 -8.02 31.86
C GLY A 190 0.83 -8.33 31.23
N ASP A 191 0.26 -9.47 31.63
CA ASP A 191 -0.84 -10.13 30.91
C ASP A 191 -2.17 -9.34 30.81
N GLY A 192 -2.38 -8.33 31.65
CA GLY A 192 -3.52 -7.40 31.56
C GLY A 192 -3.13 -5.93 31.70
N ALA A 193 -1.85 -5.61 31.82
CA ALA A 193 -1.34 -4.26 32.00
C ALA A 193 0.16 -4.22 31.75
N THR A 194 0.64 -3.20 31.05
CA THR A 194 2.06 -2.88 30.95
C THR A 194 2.35 -1.61 31.75
N VAL A 195 3.43 -1.62 32.53
CA VAL A 195 3.93 -0.43 33.24
C VAL A 195 5.18 0.07 32.52
N VAL A 196 5.19 1.34 32.14
CA VAL A 196 6.32 1.99 31.47
C VAL A 196 6.90 3.03 32.42
N THR A 197 8.17 2.89 32.77
CA THR A 197 8.97 3.99 33.32
C THR A 197 9.75 4.60 32.17
N SER A 198 9.69 5.92 32.04
CA SER A 198 10.40 6.69 31.02
C SER A 198 11.23 7.77 31.70
N GLU A 199 12.50 7.91 31.32
CA GLU A 199 13.37 9.03 31.68
C GLU A 199 13.84 9.72 30.38
N LEU A 200 13.47 11.00 30.24
CA LEU A 200 13.78 11.85 29.10
C LEU A 200 14.89 12.83 29.50
N ASP A 201 16.09 12.71 28.92
CA ASP A 201 17.16 13.68 29.16
C ASP A 201 16.94 14.92 28.28
N MET A 202 16.59 16.03 28.93
CA MET A 202 16.18 17.27 28.30
C MET A 202 17.35 18.26 28.20
N GLU A 203 17.37 19.03 27.11
CA GLU A 203 18.23 20.20 26.92
C GLU A 203 17.35 21.40 26.51
N ARG A 204 17.46 22.52 27.21
CA ARG A 204 16.71 23.75 26.87
C ARG A 204 17.15 24.29 25.50
N ASN A 205 16.21 24.66 24.65
CA ASN A 205 16.55 25.29 23.37
C ASN A 205 17.00 26.74 23.60
N ALA A 206 18.24 27.06 23.21
CA ALA A 206 18.81 28.40 23.35
C ALA A 206 18.03 29.48 22.59
N ASP A 207 17.35 29.11 21.49
CA ASP A 207 16.54 30.01 20.68
C ASP A 207 15.11 30.22 21.24
N SER A 208 14.73 29.54 22.33
CA SER A 208 13.43 29.68 23.00
C SER A 208 13.55 29.71 24.54
N PRO A 209 14.29 30.69 25.10
CA PRO A 209 14.55 30.73 26.53
C PRO A 209 13.26 30.98 27.34
N GLY A 210 13.02 30.12 28.33
CA GLY A 210 11.93 30.28 29.30
C GLY A 210 10.55 29.78 28.87
N SER A 211 10.45 28.99 27.79
CA SER A 211 9.24 28.26 27.43
C SER A 211 8.85 27.21 28.48
N ASP A 212 7.56 26.96 28.66
CA ASP A 212 7.05 25.75 29.31
C ASP A 212 7.40 24.49 28.49
N LEU A 213 7.35 23.31 29.12
CA LEU A 213 7.56 22.02 28.46
C LEU A 213 6.22 21.30 28.28
N PHE A 214 5.78 21.11 27.05
CA PHE A 214 4.68 20.20 26.73
C PHE A 214 5.23 18.82 26.30
N LEU A 215 4.62 17.76 26.82
CA LEU A 215 4.85 16.38 26.42
C LEU A 215 3.51 15.77 26.01
N ASP A 216 3.41 15.34 24.76
CA ASP A 216 2.28 14.60 24.21
C ASP A 216 2.02 13.30 25.00
N GLY A 217 0.74 12.93 25.19
CA GLY A 217 0.36 11.68 25.86
C GLY A 217 -1.13 11.36 25.69
N GLU A 218 -1.46 10.14 25.27
CA GLU A 218 -2.84 9.70 24.97
C GLU A 218 -3.13 8.33 25.61
N GLU A 219 -4.31 8.18 26.24
CA GLU A 219 -4.74 6.96 26.97
C GLU A 219 -3.77 6.47 28.07
N LEU A 220 -2.86 7.33 28.53
CA LEU A 220 -1.88 7.03 29.58
C LEU A 220 -2.45 7.19 30.98
N LYS A 221 -2.41 6.14 31.80
CA LYS A 221 -2.69 6.25 33.24
C LYS A 221 -1.42 6.63 33.99
N LEU A 222 -1.23 7.91 34.29
CA LEU A 222 -0.10 8.42 35.06
C LEU A 222 -0.12 7.94 36.53
N PHE A 223 1.03 7.54 37.06
CA PHE A 223 1.24 7.27 38.49
C PHE A 223 2.21 8.26 39.16
N ARG A 224 3.17 8.78 38.40
CA ARG A 224 4.28 9.57 38.93
C ARG A 224 4.92 10.40 37.83
N VAL A 225 5.20 11.67 38.11
CA VAL A 225 6.09 12.53 37.32
C VAL A 225 7.10 13.20 38.26
N TYR A 226 8.35 13.28 37.80
CA TYR A 226 9.45 13.85 38.57
C TYR A 226 10.49 14.51 37.66
N ILE A 227 11.31 15.36 38.26
CA ILE A 227 12.48 15.95 37.63
C ILE A 227 13.72 15.50 38.40
N ARG A 228 14.79 15.22 37.67
CA ARG A 228 16.15 15.03 38.19
C ARG A 228 17.01 16.17 37.65
N ASP A 229 17.71 16.90 38.52
CA ASP A 229 18.58 18.00 38.11
C ASP A 229 20.00 17.54 37.71
N ASP A 230 20.84 18.46 37.23
CA ASP A 230 22.25 18.20 36.88
C ASP A 230 23.12 17.71 38.07
N ASN A 231 22.66 17.88 39.32
CA ASN A 231 23.33 17.35 40.52
C ASN A 231 22.83 15.94 40.91
N GLY A 232 21.75 15.47 40.28
CA GLY A 232 21.08 14.21 40.58
C GLY A 232 20.00 14.30 41.68
N GLU A 233 19.64 15.50 42.14
CA GLU A 233 18.53 15.69 43.09
C GLU A 233 17.19 15.45 42.40
N VAL A 234 16.29 14.70 43.04
CA VAL A 234 15.02 14.25 42.45
C VAL A 234 13.82 14.90 43.14
N THR A 235 13.17 15.82 42.42
CA THR A 235 11.95 16.54 42.85
C THR A 235 10.71 15.83 42.28
N GLN A 236 9.72 15.56 43.13
CA GLN A 236 8.39 15.13 42.65
C GLN A 236 7.59 16.36 42.26
N LEU A 237 6.97 16.34 41.07
CA LEU A 237 6.05 17.41 40.67
C LEU A 237 4.65 17.15 41.21
N GLN A 238 3.87 18.20 41.47
CA GLN A 238 2.46 18.11 41.84
C GLN A 238 1.56 18.67 40.73
N GLU A 239 0.40 18.06 40.56
CA GLU A 239 -0.62 18.52 39.60
C GLU A 239 -1.24 19.84 40.08
N GLU A 240 -1.71 20.66 39.14
CA GLU A 240 -2.14 22.07 39.30
C GLU A 240 -1.02 23.03 39.73
N ASP A 241 -0.09 22.63 40.61
CA ASP A 241 1.03 23.46 41.08
C ASP A 241 2.19 23.50 40.07
N ASP A 242 2.70 22.35 39.62
CA ASP A 242 3.86 22.25 38.72
C ASP A 242 3.49 21.87 37.28
N TYR A 243 2.47 21.02 37.11
CA TYR A 243 2.01 20.53 35.81
C TYR A 243 0.48 20.45 35.71
N SER A 244 -0.03 20.35 34.49
CA SER A 244 -1.46 20.12 34.21
C SER A 244 -1.63 19.12 33.07
N LEU A 245 -2.62 18.21 33.18
CA LEU A 245 -2.97 17.24 32.14
C LEU A 245 -4.16 17.72 31.29
N ASN A 246 -4.23 17.26 30.04
CA ASN A 246 -5.39 17.30 29.17
C ASN A 246 -5.41 16.09 28.22
N ASP A 247 -6.42 15.99 27.35
CA ASP A 247 -6.62 14.85 26.45
C ASP A 247 -5.52 14.65 25.38
N ASP A 248 -4.67 15.66 25.14
CA ASP A 248 -3.56 15.60 24.18
C ASP A 248 -2.18 15.44 24.86
N GLY A 249 -2.06 15.66 26.19
CA GLY A 249 -0.80 15.47 26.93
C GLY A 249 -0.66 16.22 28.26
N MET A 250 0.60 16.51 28.63
CA MET A 250 1.02 17.12 29.89
C MET A 250 1.82 18.41 29.66
N LEU A 251 1.41 19.51 30.30
CA LEU A 251 2.16 20.77 30.34
C LEU A 251 2.88 20.92 31.69
N ILE A 252 4.20 20.96 31.69
CA ILE A 252 5.06 21.27 32.85
C ILE A 252 5.48 22.73 32.77
N LYS A 253 5.21 23.50 33.83
CA LYS A 253 5.51 24.93 33.90
C LYS A 253 7.01 25.19 33.98
N ASN A 254 7.49 26.19 33.24
CA ASN A 254 8.90 26.59 33.25
C ASN A 254 9.42 27.02 34.64
N SER A 255 8.53 27.50 35.51
CA SER A 255 8.85 27.82 36.92
C SER A 255 9.27 26.61 37.76
N SER A 256 8.83 25.41 37.36
CA SER A 256 9.09 24.14 38.06
C SER A 256 10.21 23.33 37.39
N LEU A 257 10.68 23.77 36.21
CA LEU A 257 11.87 23.23 35.55
C LEU A 257 13.14 23.82 36.20
N PRO A 258 14.26 23.07 36.28
CA PRO A 258 15.52 23.57 36.83
C PRO A 258 16.06 24.79 36.07
N SER A 259 16.82 25.62 36.76
CA SER A 259 17.50 26.79 36.18
C SER A 259 18.72 26.43 35.32
N GLY A 260 19.17 25.16 35.38
CA GLY A 260 20.18 24.61 34.48
C GLY A 260 19.67 24.45 33.04
N ASN A 261 20.60 24.24 32.12
CA ASN A 261 20.28 23.96 30.72
C ASN A 261 19.85 22.50 30.49
N LYS A 262 20.17 21.60 31.44
CA LYS A 262 19.89 20.17 31.37
C LYS A 262 19.22 19.68 32.65
N TYR A 263 18.43 18.62 32.49
CA TYR A 263 17.68 17.92 33.53
C TYR A 263 17.01 16.68 32.90
N THR A 264 16.68 15.66 33.70
CA THR A 264 15.88 14.52 33.24
C THR A 264 14.43 14.70 33.69
N VAL A 265 13.45 14.46 32.81
CA VAL A 265 12.03 14.33 33.17
C VAL A 265 11.68 12.86 33.23
N GLY A 266 11.29 12.38 34.41
CA GLY A 266 10.90 11.00 34.65
C GLY A 266 9.39 10.85 34.79
N THR A 267 8.80 9.86 34.12
CA THR A 267 7.39 9.48 34.31
C THR A 267 7.24 7.98 34.55
N VAL A 268 6.16 7.60 35.23
CA VAL A 268 5.70 6.20 35.36
C VAL A 268 4.22 6.13 34.99
N VAL A 269 3.88 5.33 34.00
CA VAL A 269 2.52 5.19 33.45
C VAL A 269 2.10 3.72 33.33
N GLN A 270 0.79 3.48 33.28
CA GLN A 270 0.17 2.19 32.93
C GLN A 270 -0.60 2.31 31.61
N ILE A 271 -0.47 1.28 30.77
CA ILE A 271 -1.18 1.10 29.49
C ILE A 271 -1.73 -0.33 29.38
N ALA A 272 -2.68 -0.58 28.47
CA ALA A 272 -3.40 -1.86 28.32
C ALA A 272 -3.29 -2.46 26.88
N PRO A 273 -2.15 -3.05 26.48
CA PRO A 273 -1.91 -3.43 25.08
C PRO A 273 -2.89 -4.45 24.49
N LYS A 274 -3.48 -5.34 25.30
CA LYS A 274 -4.49 -6.32 24.83
C LYS A 274 -5.84 -5.68 24.48
N GLU A 275 -6.13 -4.49 24.99
CA GLU A 275 -7.38 -3.77 24.77
C GLU A 275 -7.24 -2.75 23.61
N ASN A 276 -6.00 -2.45 23.19
CA ASN A 276 -5.62 -1.47 22.18
C ASN A 276 -5.92 -1.93 20.74
N THR A 277 -7.20 -2.08 20.42
CA THR A 277 -7.72 -2.47 19.09
C THR A 277 -7.48 -1.44 17.98
N ARG A 278 -7.02 -0.23 18.34
CA ARG A 278 -6.56 0.78 17.37
C ARG A 278 -5.28 0.39 16.64
N LEU A 279 -4.48 -0.52 17.20
CA LEU A 279 -3.17 -0.94 16.69
C LEU A 279 -2.17 0.22 16.52
N SER A 280 -2.15 1.15 17.49
CA SER A 280 -1.26 2.32 17.56
C SER A 280 -0.74 2.53 18.98
N GLY A 281 0.55 2.81 19.14
CA GLY A 281 1.29 2.62 20.39
C GLY A 281 1.70 1.16 20.57
N LEU A 282 1.72 0.67 21.82
CA LEU A 282 1.96 -0.74 22.16
C LEU A 282 0.64 -1.51 22.18
N TYR A 283 0.56 -2.62 21.44
CA TYR A 283 -0.60 -3.51 21.38
C TYR A 283 -0.18 -4.98 21.27
N THR A 284 -1.14 -5.90 21.11
CA THR A 284 -0.87 -7.33 20.87
C THR A 284 -1.47 -7.85 19.56
N SER A 285 -0.70 -8.64 18.81
CA SER A 285 -1.14 -9.41 17.63
C SER A 285 -0.77 -10.88 17.82
N GLY A 286 -1.70 -11.81 17.57
CA GLY A 286 -1.47 -13.25 17.82
C GLY A 286 -1.12 -13.61 19.27
N GLY A 287 -1.36 -12.71 20.24
CA GLY A 287 -0.89 -12.82 21.63
C GLY A 287 0.53 -12.29 21.88
N ASN A 288 1.31 -12.00 20.83
CA ASN A 288 2.62 -11.37 20.90
C ASN A 288 2.47 -9.85 21.03
N PHE A 289 3.33 -9.18 21.80
CA PHE A 289 3.40 -7.72 21.88
C PHE A 289 4.14 -7.14 20.66
N CYS A 290 3.61 -6.06 20.09
CA CYS A 290 4.25 -5.29 19.03
C CYS A 290 3.83 -3.80 19.09
N THR A 291 4.54 -2.95 18.36
CA THR A 291 4.32 -1.49 18.34
C THR A 291 4.12 -0.95 16.93
N GLN A 292 3.28 0.09 16.83
CA GLN A 292 3.25 1.02 15.69
C GLN A 292 3.30 2.45 16.24
N CYS A 293 4.34 3.21 15.88
CA CYS A 293 4.58 4.53 16.44
C CYS A 293 4.40 5.69 15.45
N GLU A 294 4.39 5.43 14.14
CA GLU A 294 4.06 6.44 13.13
C GLU A 294 2.53 6.56 12.91
N ALA A 295 1.94 7.76 12.79
CA ALA A 295 2.58 9.09 12.84
C ALA A 295 2.79 9.63 14.27
N GLU A 296 1.75 9.60 15.09
CA GLU A 296 1.71 10.23 16.41
C GLU A 296 1.34 9.17 17.46
N GLY A 297 1.99 7.99 17.40
CA GLY A 297 1.65 6.81 18.19
C GLY A 297 2.51 6.54 19.43
N PHE A 298 3.71 7.12 19.55
CA PHE A 298 4.59 6.89 20.71
C PHE A 298 4.01 7.52 22.00
N ARG A 299 3.24 8.60 21.88
CA ARG A 299 2.42 9.19 22.96
C ARG A 299 1.43 8.22 23.62
N ARG A 300 1.10 7.10 22.97
CA ARG A 300 0.26 6.00 23.51
C ARG A 300 1.08 4.93 24.26
N ILE A 301 2.37 5.18 24.49
CA ILE A 301 3.28 4.33 25.27
C ILE A 301 3.77 5.08 26.52
N THR A 302 4.18 6.34 26.37
CA THR A 302 4.62 7.22 27.47
C THR A 302 4.53 8.69 27.07
N PHE A 303 4.68 9.61 28.04
CA PHE A 303 4.72 11.05 27.76
C PHE A 303 6.05 11.40 27.07
N ALA A 304 5.99 12.11 25.94
CA ALA A 304 7.18 12.44 25.13
C ALA A 304 6.98 13.72 24.30
N GLN A 305 8.04 14.27 23.71
CA GLN A 305 7.90 15.25 22.63
C GLN A 305 7.67 14.48 21.32
N ASP A 306 6.43 14.08 21.03
CA ASP A 306 6.12 13.09 19.99
C ASP A 306 5.98 13.74 18.60
N ARG A 307 7.12 14.25 18.09
CA ARG A 307 7.28 15.02 16.85
C ARG A 307 8.65 14.72 16.18
N PRO A 308 8.74 14.68 14.83
CA PRO A 308 9.85 14.01 14.16
C PRO A 308 11.17 14.81 14.09
N ASP A 309 11.19 16.09 14.47
CA ASP A 309 12.41 16.87 14.67
C ASP A 309 13.08 16.72 16.06
N VAL A 310 12.42 16.05 17.02
CA VAL A 310 13.04 15.69 18.30
C VAL A 310 13.67 14.30 18.19
N MET A 311 14.93 14.28 17.74
CA MET A 311 15.71 13.05 17.58
C MET A 311 16.50 12.73 18.86
N SER A 312 16.33 11.52 19.40
CA SER A 312 16.99 11.02 20.61
C SER A 312 17.70 9.69 20.39
N THR A 313 18.75 9.41 21.16
CA THR A 313 19.24 8.02 21.33
C THR A 313 18.36 7.28 22.34
N PHE A 314 18.31 5.94 22.28
CA PHE A 314 17.40 5.14 23.10
C PHE A 314 18.10 3.98 23.81
N SER A 315 17.87 3.87 25.13
CA SER A 315 18.22 2.70 25.95
C SER A 315 16.92 2.04 26.43
N VAL A 316 16.72 0.77 26.11
CA VAL A 316 15.42 0.09 26.27
C VAL A 316 15.58 -1.20 27.04
N ARG A 317 15.05 -1.24 28.26
CA ARG A 317 14.98 -2.43 29.12
C ARG A 317 13.59 -3.04 29.06
N LEU A 318 13.50 -4.24 28.48
CA LEU A 318 12.27 -5.01 28.39
C LEU A 318 12.23 -6.03 29.53
N ASN A 319 11.10 -6.13 30.24
CA ASN A 319 10.84 -7.16 31.26
C ASN A 319 9.56 -7.90 30.87
N ALA A 320 9.54 -9.21 31.08
CA ALA A 320 8.34 -10.03 30.90
C ALA A 320 8.17 -11.04 32.05
N TRP A 321 6.91 -11.30 32.42
CA TRP A 321 6.54 -12.37 33.33
C TRP A 321 5.18 -13.00 32.92
N PRO A 322 5.04 -14.34 32.96
CA PRO A 322 6.07 -15.36 33.16
C PRO A 322 7.16 -15.34 32.06
N SER A 323 8.38 -15.74 32.41
CA SER A 323 9.52 -15.73 31.46
C SER A 323 9.39 -16.72 30.30
N GLY A 324 8.54 -17.73 30.43
CA GLY A 324 8.36 -18.78 29.43
C GLY A 324 7.58 -18.34 28.20
N ASP A 325 6.76 -17.31 28.34
CA ASP A 325 5.76 -16.92 27.33
C ASP A 325 6.33 -15.90 26.31
N PHE A 326 7.51 -15.33 26.61
CA PHE A 326 8.18 -14.30 25.80
C PHE A 326 9.70 -14.60 25.63
N PRO A 327 10.07 -15.72 24.98
CA PRO A 327 11.47 -16.07 24.75
C PRO A 327 12.19 -15.13 23.76
N VAL A 328 11.46 -14.44 22.89
CA VAL A 328 11.97 -13.38 22.02
C VAL A 328 11.54 -12.02 22.58
N MET A 329 12.51 -11.11 22.77
CA MET A 329 12.29 -9.71 23.18
C MET A 329 13.25 -8.80 22.42
N LEU A 330 12.71 -7.94 21.55
CA LEU A 330 13.42 -7.12 20.58
C LEU A 330 13.09 -5.63 20.76
N SER A 331 14.06 -4.76 20.51
CA SER A 331 13.88 -3.33 20.28
C SER A 331 14.91 -2.83 19.24
N ASN A 332 15.03 -1.52 19.02
CA ASN A 332 15.95 -0.94 18.05
C ASN A 332 17.43 -1.17 18.42
N GLY A 333 18.32 -1.03 17.44
CA GLY A 333 19.76 -0.95 17.68
C GLY A 333 20.42 -2.30 17.99
N ASN A 334 21.32 -2.30 18.98
CA ASN A 334 22.12 -3.45 19.39
C ASN A 334 21.59 -4.07 20.69
N ASN A 335 21.81 -5.37 20.85
CA ASN A 335 21.41 -6.14 22.04
C ASN A 335 22.63 -6.50 22.91
N PRO A 336 23.02 -5.67 23.90
CA PRO A 336 24.07 -6.01 24.86
C PRO A 336 23.66 -7.07 25.90
N VAL A 337 22.36 -7.23 26.20
CA VAL A 337 21.86 -8.22 27.18
C VAL A 337 20.66 -8.97 26.59
N PRO A 338 20.87 -10.16 25.98
CA PRO A 338 19.77 -10.95 25.42
C PRO A 338 18.86 -11.49 26.53
N PRO A 339 17.65 -12.00 26.19
CA PRO A 339 16.68 -12.57 27.14
C PRO A 339 17.31 -13.42 28.24
N THR A 340 17.40 -12.84 29.43
CA THR A 340 18.12 -13.38 30.60
C THR A 340 17.14 -13.63 31.74
N LEU A 341 17.20 -14.83 32.33
CA LEU A 341 16.33 -15.22 33.43
C LEU A 341 16.76 -14.60 34.77
N ILE A 342 15.79 -14.03 35.48
CA ILE A 342 15.87 -13.64 36.88
C ILE A 342 15.13 -14.73 37.67
N PRO A 343 15.84 -15.59 38.43
CA PRO A 343 15.21 -16.68 39.17
C PRO A 343 14.39 -16.15 40.35
N SER A 344 13.27 -16.82 40.61
CA SER A 344 12.34 -16.50 41.71
C SER A 344 13.03 -16.47 43.10
N PRO A 345 12.70 -15.50 44.00
CA PRO A 345 13.28 -15.44 45.34
C PRO A 345 13.01 -16.72 46.18
N PRO A 346 13.95 -17.17 47.03
CA PRO A 346 13.75 -18.35 47.86
C PRO A 346 12.53 -18.21 48.80
N GLY A 347 11.55 -19.08 48.63
CA GLY A 347 10.30 -19.09 49.42
C GLY A 347 9.16 -18.25 48.84
N GLY A 348 9.35 -17.57 47.71
CA GLY A 348 8.27 -16.95 46.94
C GLY A 348 7.55 -17.92 46.01
N GLU A 349 6.49 -17.44 45.37
CA GLU A 349 5.84 -18.13 44.25
C GLU A 349 6.79 -18.16 43.04
N LYS A 350 6.81 -19.29 42.30
CA LYS A 350 7.72 -19.50 41.18
C LYS A 350 7.23 -18.84 39.89
N VAL A 351 7.38 -17.53 39.81
CA VAL A 351 7.26 -16.77 38.56
C VAL A 351 8.65 -16.27 38.19
N ASP A 352 9.39 -17.11 37.47
CA ASP A 352 10.66 -16.69 36.88
C ASP A 352 10.38 -15.58 35.85
N LYS A 353 11.24 -14.56 35.83
CA LYS A 353 11.11 -13.39 34.96
C LYS A 353 12.22 -13.37 33.93
N SER A 354 11.95 -12.84 32.75
CA SER A 354 12.98 -12.57 31.74
C SER A 354 13.16 -11.06 31.57
N TYR A 355 14.37 -10.64 31.21
CA TYR A 355 14.62 -9.28 30.73
C TYR A 355 15.61 -9.26 29.57
N ALA A 356 15.52 -8.26 28.72
CA ALA A 356 16.51 -7.93 27.71
C ALA A 356 16.84 -6.43 27.76
N VAL A 357 18.03 -6.04 27.31
CA VAL A 357 18.44 -4.64 27.18
C VAL A 357 18.92 -4.38 25.76
N TRP A 358 18.43 -3.30 25.18
CA TRP A 358 18.71 -2.84 23.82
C TRP A 358 19.21 -1.38 23.84
N GLU A 359 20.17 -1.08 22.96
CA GLU A 359 20.87 0.20 22.90
C GLU A 359 20.96 0.67 21.44
N ASP A 360 20.30 1.77 21.10
CA ASP A 360 20.39 2.39 19.78
C ASP A 360 21.25 3.67 19.81
N PRO A 361 22.48 3.62 19.28
CA PRO A 361 23.40 4.75 19.28
C PRO A 361 23.07 5.80 18.22
N ILE A 362 22.10 5.55 17.33
CA ILE A 362 21.70 6.50 16.28
C ILE A 362 20.56 7.37 16.82
N PRO A 363 20.71 8.72 16.84
CA PRO A 363 19.60 9.60 17.16
C PRO A 363 18.46 9.42 16.16
N LYS A 364 17.25 9.16 16.66
CA LYS A 364 16.04 8.98 15.86
C LYS A 364 14.82 9.63 16.53
N PRO A 365 13.81 10.05 15.77
CA PRO A 365 12.53 10.47 16.33
C PRO A 365 11.75 9.32 16.97
N SER A 366 10.77 9.69 17.81
CA SER A 366 9.87 8.77 18.53
C SER A 366 9.14 7.78 17.62
N TYR A 367 8.73 8.21 16.42
CA TYR A 367 7.96 7.38 15.48
C TYR A 367 8.71 6.12 15.00
N LEU A 368 10.04 6.12 15.08
CA LEU A 368 10.92 5.00 14.70
C LEU A 368 11.26 4.05 15.86
N PHE A 369 10.63 4.23 17.03
CA PHE A 369 10.74 3.29 18.14
C PHE A 369 9.99 1.98 17.84
N ALA A 370 10.63 0.84 18.09
CA ALA A 370 9.99 -0.46 18.04
C ALA A 370 10.24 -1.31 19.29
N LEU A 371 9.23 -2.09 19.65
CA LEU A 371 9.29 -3.16 20.64
C LEU A 371 8.52 -4.36 20.09
N VAL A 372 9.12 -5.55 20.15
CA VAL A 372 8.43 -6.83 19.90
C VAL A 372 8.76 -7.81 21.03
N ALA A 373 7.77 -8.51 21.57
CA ALA A 373 7.99 -9.58 22.54
C ALA A 373 6.98 -10.73 22.36
N GLY A 374 7.44 -11.96 22.28
CA GLY A 374 6.58 -13.10 21.93
C GLY A 374 7.28 -14.45 21.81
N ASP A 375 6.52 -15.47 21.44
CA ASP A 375 7.00 -16.85 21.23
C ASP A 375 7.32 -17.13 19.76
N LEU A 376 8.17 -16.27 19.19
CA LEU A 376 8.46 -16.23 17.75
C LEU A 376 9.53 -17.26 17.32
N GLY A 377 9.37 -17.80 16.12
CA GLY A 377 10.44 -18.49 15.38
C GLY A 377 11.17 -17.52 14.44
N SER A 378 12.34 -17.91 13.92
CA SER A 378 13.10 -17.08 12.98
C SER A 378 13.99 -17.85 12.00
N ILE A 379 14.24 -17.24 10.84
CA ILE A 379 15.34 -17.62 9.93
C ILE A 379 16.49 -16.62 10.00
N LYS A 380 17.71 -17.12 9.80
CA LYS A 380 18.97 -16.40 10.08
C LYS A 380 19.89 -16.34 8.88
N SER A 381 20.52 -15.19 8.67
CA SER A 381 21.51 -15.00 7.61
C SER A 381 22.47 -13.86 7.91
N THR A 382 23.38 -13.61 6.97
CA THR A 382 24.37 -12.53 7.05
C THR A 382 24.48 -11.84 5.70
N PHE A 383 24.52 -10.51 5.70
CA PHE A 383 24.98 -9.71 4.56
C PHE A 383 26.40 -9.19 4.86
N VAL A 384 27.22 -9.04 3.83
CA VAL A 384 28.54 -8.43 3.94
C VAL A 384 28.57 -7.23 3.03
N THR A 385 28.69 -6.03 3.61
CA THR A 385 28.65 -4.79 2.84
C THR A 385 29.92 -4.60 2.01
N LYS A 386 29.86 -3.68 1.04
CA LYS A 386 30.94 -3.29 0.14
C LYS A 386 32.20 -2.79 0.87
N SER A 387 32.07 -2.14 2.03
CA SER A 387 33.19 -1.81 2.93
C SER A 387 33.66 -2.97 3.83
N GLY A 388 32.86 -4.04 3.94
CA GLY A 388 33.17 -5.26 4.69
C GLY A 388 32.45 -5.42 6.04
N ARG A 389 31.49 -4.56 6.40
CA ARG A 389 30.66 -4.76 7.61
C ARG A 389 29.86 -6.05 7.46
N LYS A 390 29.81 -6.87 8.51
CA LYS A 390 28.99 -8.09 8.56
C LYS A 390 27.69 -7.81 9.31
N VAL A 391 26.60 -7.61 8.58
CA VAL A 391 25.27 -7.36 9.13
C VAL A 391 24.58 -8.70 9.36
N LYS A 392 24.12 -8.95 10.59
CA LYS A 392 23.26 -10.10 10.90
C LYS A 392 21.84 -9.79 10.42
N LEU A 393 21.24 -10.73 9.69
CA LEU A 393 19.84 -10.64 9.24
C LEU A 393 19.02 -11.70 9.99
N GLU A 394 17.93 -11.29 10.61
CA GLU A 394 16.99 -12.21 11.26
C GLU A 394 15.55 -11.80 10.94
N ILE A 395 14.77 -12.75 10.40
CA ILE A 395 13.35 -12.53 10.08
C ILE A 395 12.53 -13.45 10.99
N PHE A 396 11.59 -12.85 11.72
CA PHE A 396 10.77 -13.49 12.74
C PHE A 396 9.30 -13.60 12.32
N SER A 397 8.64 -14.67 12.78
CA SER A 397 7.20 -14.87 12.68
C SER A 397 6.71 -15.76 13.82
N GLU A 398 5.39 -15.97 13.90
CA GLU A 398 4.81 -17.15 14.54
C GLU A 398 5.45 -18.44 13.96
N LYS A 399 5.59 -19.48 14.78
CA LYS A 399 6.46 -20.65 14.51
C LYS A 399 5.99 -21.50 13.33
N GLU A 400 4.69 -21.62 13.18
CA GLU A 400 3.96 -22.25 12.07
C GLU A 400 4.26 -21.60 10.71
N ASN A 401 4.69 -20.34 10.69
CA ASN A 401 4.91 -19.55 9.48
C ASN A 401 6.39 -19.43 9.07
N VAL A 402 7.31 -20.04 9.82
CA VAL A 402 8.77 -19.94 9.59
C VAL A 402 9.19 -20.54 8.23
N ASP A 403 8.42 -21.49 7.70
CA ASP A 403 8.65 -22.08 6.37
C ASP A 403 8.33 -21.12 5.20
N GLN A 404 7.62 -20.02 5.47
CA GLN A 404 7.22 -19.02 4.46
C GLN A 404 8.17 -17.81 4.37
N LEU A 405 9.28 -17.80 5.14
CA LEU A 405 10.13 -16.60 5.32
C LEU A 405 11.28 -16.44 4.30
N ASP A 406 11.67 -17.51 3.60
CA ASP A 406 12.88 -17.51 2.75
C ASP A 406 12.85 -16.41 1.67
N TRP A 407 11.69 -16.09 1.10
CA TRP A 407 11.59 -15.03 0.10
C TRP A 407 11.92 -13.65 0.65
N ALA A 408 11.37 -13.27 1.81
CA ALA A 408 11.69 -12.00 2.45
C ALA A 408 13.21 -11.88 2.76
N MET A 409 13.87 -13.00 3.07
CA MET A 409 15.32 -13.06 3.30
C MET A 409 16.16 -12.99 2.01
N GLU A 410 15.62 -13.44 0.87
CA GLU A 410 16.21 -13.19 -0.46
C GLU A 410 16.04 -11.71 -0.85
N SER A 411 14.82 -11.18 -0.77
CA SER A 411 14.46 -9.79 -1.10
C SER A 411 15.26 -8.77 -0.29
N LEU A 412 15.44 -8.99 1.02
CA LEU A 412 16.22 -8.09 1.87
C LEU A 412 17.68 -8.01 1.42
N LYS A 413 18.29 -9.13 1.04
CA LYS A 413 19.66 -9.16 0.50
C LYS A 413 19.75 -8.50 -0.87
N ALA A 414 18.72 -8.67 -1.72
CA ALA A 414 18.64 -8.00 -3.01
C ALA A 414 18.56 -6.48 -2.85
N ALA A 415 17.70 -5.97 -1.96
CA ALA A 415 17.58 -4.56 -1.64
C ALA A 415 18.89 -3.98 -1.07
N MET A 416 19.51 -4.65 -0.09
CA MET A 416 20.83 -4.29 0.44
C MET A 416 21.89 -4.22 -0.67
N LYS A 417 21.94 -5.21 -1.55
CA LYS A 417 22.92 -5.29 -2.65
C LYS A 417 22.71 -4.21 -3.70
N TRP A 418 21.45 -3.90 -4.01
CA TRP A 418 21.05 -2.93 -5.03
C TRP A 418 21.31 -1.48 -4.59
N ASP A 419 21.05 -1.15 -3.32
CA ASP A 419 21.27 0.22 -2.81
C ASP A 419 22.77 0.59 -2.78
N GLU A 420 23.65 -0.38 -2.53
CA GLU A 420 25.12 -0.24 -2.67
C GLU A 420 25.61 0.00 -4.11
N GLU A 421 24.82 -0.39 -5.10
CA GLU A 421 25.19 -0.39 -6.52
C GLU A 421 24.58 0.81 -7.27
N LYS A 422 23.30 1.10 -7.05
CA LYS A 422 22.63 2.28 -7.62
C LYS A 422 22.95 3.56 -6.84
N PHE A 423 22.80 3.56 -5.52
CA PHE A 423 22.96 4.75 -4.66
C PHE A 423 24.24 4.75 -3.81
N GLY A 424 25.00 3.65 -3.76
CA GLY A 424 26.22 3.57 -2.96
C GLY A 424 25.97 3.59 -1.45
N LEU A 425 24.76 3.22 -1.01
CA LEU A 425 24.32 3.30 0.37
C LEU A 425 24.48 1.95 1.08
N GLU A 426 25.36 1.91 2.08
CA GLU A 426 25.57 0.74 2.94
C GLU A 426 24.68 0.80 4.19
N TYR A 427 24.37 -0.36 4.78
CA TYR A 427 23.69 -0.43 6.07
C TYR A 427 24.66 -0.10 7.23
N ASP A 428 24.12 0.54 8.27
CA ASP A 428 24.88 1.28 9.28
C ASP A 428 24.89 0.66 10.70
N LEU A 429 24.04 -0.34 10.96
CA LEU A 429 24.04 -1.14 12.19
C LEU A 429 24.56 -2.57 11.95
N ASP A 430 24.80 -3.33 13.02
CA ASP A 430 25.32 -4.70 12.96
C ASP A 430 24.22 -5.78 12.91
N ILE A 431 22.96 -5.38 13.08
CA ILE A 431 21.76 -6.23 13.07
C ILE A 431 20.67 -5.53 12.25
N PHE A 432 19.96 -6.29 11.41
CA PHE A 432 18.70 -5.91 10.78
C PHE A 432 17.67 -7.00 11.10
N ASN A 433 16.64 -6.65 11.86
CA ASN A 433 15.54 -7.55 12.19
C ASN A 433 14.28 -7.17 11.40
N VAL A 434 13.53 -8.18 10.95
CA VAL A 434 12.16 -8.02 10.43
C VAL A 434 11.22 -8.88 11.28
N VAL A 435 10.07 -8.36 11.66
CA VAL A 435 9.02 -9.14 12.36
C VAL A 435 7.71 -9.08 11.59
N ALA A 436 7.18 -10.24 11.23
CA ALA A 436 5.85 -10.38 10.64
C ALA A 436 4.76 -10.52 11.72
N VAL A 437 3.72 -9.70 11.66
CA VAL A 437 2.55 -9.70 12.58
C VAL A 437 1.22 -9.71 11.79
N ASN A 438 0.18 -10.33 12.36
CA ASN A 438 -1.08 -10.56 11.64
C ASN A 438 -2.08 -9.38 11.70
N ASP A 439 -2.00 -8.57 12.76
CA ASP A 439 -2.86 -7.42 13.00
C ASP A 439 -2.02 -6.16 12.81
N PHE A 440 -2.06 -5.57 11.61
CA PHE A 440 -1.29 -4.38 11.28
C PHE A 440 -2.13 -3.44 10.40
N ASN A 441 -2.22 -2.16 10.78
CA ASN A 441 -3.00 -1.18 10.01
C ASN A 441 -2.35 -0.85 8.67
N MET A 442 -1.02 -0.72 8.64
CA MET A 442 -0.23 -0.31 7.49
C MET A 442 0.22 -1.53 6.64
N GLY A 443 1.17 -1.33 5.73
CA GLY A 443 1.84 -2.43 5.02
C GLY A 443 3.00 -2.98 5.85
N ALA A 444 3.99 -2.14 6.09
CA ALA A 444 5.08 -2.35 7.04
C ALA A 444 5.48 -0.99 7.66
N MET A 445 6.62 -0.95 8.36
CA MET A 445 7.11 0.21 9.10
C MET A 445 8.64 0.14 9.27
N GLU A 446 9.34 1.24 9.00
CA GLU A 446 10.80 1.25 8.81
C GLU A 446 11.65 1.30 10.10
N ASN A 447 11.06 0.98 11.27
CA ASN A 447 11.65 1.25 12.59
C ASN A 447 13.11 0.81 12.69
N LYS A 448 14.02 1.72 13.08
CA LYS A 448 15.48 1.58 12.92
C LYS A 448 16.02 0.22 13.42
N GLY A 449 16.30 -0.70 12.49
CA GLY A 449 16.87 -2.03 12.74
C GLY A 449 15.91 -3.10 13.29
N LEU A 450 14.62 -2.78 13.44
CA LEU A 450 13.55 -3.69 13.86
C LEU A 450 12.26 -3.35 13.11
N ASN A 451 12.27 -3.58 11.81
CA ASN A 451 11.15 -3.25 10.94
C ASN A 451 9.98 -4.21 11.23
N VAL A 452 8.75 -3.68 11.31
CA VAL A 452 7.54 -4.47 11.62
C VAL A 452 6.64 -4.50 10.39
N PHE A 453 6.20 -5.69 10.00
CA PHE A 453 5.48 -5.95 8.76
C PHE A 453 4.15 -6.64 9.02
N ASN A 454 3.12 -6.28 8.26
CA ASN A 454 1.94 -7.12 8.09
C ASN A 454 2.37 -8.46 7.43
N THR A 455 1.88 -9.61 7.90
CA THR A 455 2.25 -10.94 7.36
C THR A 455 2.04 -11.06 5.84
N ALA A 456 1.09 -10.31 5.27
CA ALA A 456 0.85 -10.22 3.82
C ALA A 456 2.04 -9.67 2.99
N TYR A 457 3.05 -9.06 3.63
CA TYR A 457 4.27 -8.55 2.99
C TYR A 457 5.55 -9.26 3.47
N VAL A 458 5.43 -10.45 4.07
CA VAL A 458 6.58 -11.32 4.43
C VAL A 458 6.38 -12.77 4.00
N LEU A 459 5.21 -13.35 4.27
CA LEU A 459 4.99 -14.80 4.13
C LEU A 459 4.71 -15.19 2.67
N ALA A 460 5.54 -16.07 2.10
CA ALA A 460 5.28 -16.69 0.81
C ALA A 460 5.89 -18.09 0.64
N LYS A 461 5.03 -19.06 0.28
CA LYS A 461 5.38 -20.32 -0.40
C LYS A 461 4.49 -20.51 -1.64
N PRO A 462 4.90 -21.30 -2.66
CA PRO A 462 4.17 -21.39 -3.94
C PRO A 462 2.69 -21.80 -3.81
N GLU A 463 2.34 -22.47 -2.72
CA GLU A 463 1.00 -22.95 -2.38
C GLU A 463 0.11 -21.87 -1.75
N THR A 464 0.68 -20.82 -1.16
CA THR A 464 -0.06 -19.75 -0.43
C THR A 464 0.02 -18.38 -1.10
N ALA A 465 1.11 -18.08 -1.80
CA ALA A 465 1.39 -16.77 -2.39
C ALA A 465 1.36 -16.80 -3.93
N THR A 466 0.66 -15.82 -4.53
CA THR A 466 0.68 -15.56 -5.97
C THR A 466 1.95 -14.81 -6.36
N ASP A 467 2.29 -14.81 -7.65
CA ASP A 467 3.41 -14.03 -8.18
C ASP A 467 3.33 -12.54 -7.81
N LEU A 468 2.12 -11.97 -7.73
CA LEU A 468 1.90 -10.59 -7.30
C LEU A 468 2.14 -10.39 -5.79
N ASP A 469 1.92 -11.42 -4.97
CA ASP A 469 2.31 -11.39 -3.56
C ASP A 469 3.85 -11.45 -3.45
N TYR A 470 4.52 -12.31 -4.23
CA TYR A 470 5.99 -12.33 -4.33
C TYR A 470 6.57 -10.97 -4.75
N GLU A 471 6.07 -10.37 -5.85
CA GLU A 471 6.48 -9.05 -6.36
C GLU A 471 6.25 -7.94 -5.30
N ARG A 472 5.16 -8.02 -4.52
CA ARG A 472 4.88 -7.08 -3.42
C ARG A 472 5.79 -7.26 -2.21
N ILE A 473 6.09 -8.50 -1.82
CA ILE A 473 7.02 -8.78 -0.72
C ILE A 473 8.41 -8.25 -1.09
N GLU A 474 8.86 -8.44 -2.33
CA GLU A 474 10.12 -7.86 -2.82
C GLU A 474 10.10 -6.33 -2.77
N GLY A 475 9.08 -5.70 -3.36
CA GLY A 475 8.94 -4.24 -3.36
C GLY A 475 8.91 -3.63 -1.96
N VAL A 476 8.10 -4.17 -1.04
CA VAL A 476 7.95 -3.63 0.33
C VAL A 476 9.17 -3.94 1.21
N ILE A 477 9.75 -5.14 1.14
CA ILE A 477 11.03 -5.42 1.82
C ILE A 477 12.14 -4.47 1.33
N GLY A 478 12.12 -4.11 0.04
CA GLY A 478 12.97 -3.05 -0.51
C GLY A 478 12.67 -1.68 0.10
N HIS A 479 11.41 -1.24 0.03
CA HIS A 479 10.90 0.02 0.56
C HIS A 479 11.35 0.28 2.02
N GLU A 480 11.05 -0.64 2.93
CA GLU A 480 11.40 -0.51 4.36
C GLU A 480 12.91 -0.54 4.62
N TYR A 481 13.69 -1.21 3.77
CA TYR A 481 15.15 -1.14 3.84
C TYR A 481 15.68 0.21 3.32
N PHE A 482 15.12 0.72 2.21
CA PHE A 482 15.53 1.98 1.58
C PHE A 482 15.29 3.19 2.48
N HIS A 483 14.23 3.18 3.28
CA HIS A 483 13.97 4.18 4.33
C HIS A 483 15.09 4.30 5.37
N ASN A 484 15.96 3.28 5.54
CA ASN A 484 17.12 3.37 6.43
C ASN A 484 18.02 4.60 6.13
N TRP A 485 18.02 5.05 4.88
CA TRP A 485 18.60 6.33 4.46
C TRP A 485 17.53 7.40 4.20
N THR A 486 16.48 7.09 3.45
CA THR A 486 15.44 8.05 3.04
C THR A 486 14.22 8.00 3.98
N GLY A 487 14.42 8.40 5.23
CA GLY A 487 13.42 8.35 6.31
C GLY A 487 14.07 8.32 7.70
N ASN A 488 15.10 7.50 7.87
CA ASN A 488 15.73 7.26 9.17
C ASN A 488 17.01 8.09 9.39
N ARG A 489 17.99 8.03 8.47
CA ARG A 489 19.24 8.81 8.58
C ARG A 489 19.08 10.26 8.14
N VAL A 490 18.15 10.53 7.25
CA VAL A 490 17.57 11.87 7.04
C VAL A 490 16.07 11.73 7.17
N THR A 491 15.48 12.45 8.14
CA THR A 491 14.06 12.30 8.52
C THR A 491 13.27 13.59 8.27
N CYS A 492 11.96 13.56 8.52
CA CYS A 492 11.05 14.68 8.32
C CYS A 492 11.13 15.69 9.49
N ARG A 493 11.31 16.98 9.22
CA ARG A 493 11.26 18.05 10.25
C ARG A 493 9.87 18.19 10.89
N ASP A 494 8.83 17.95 10.12
CA ASP A 494 7.44 17.98 10.56
C ASP A 494 6.60 17.12 9.63
N TRP A 495 5.42 16.69 10.09
CA TRP A 495 4.60 15.72 9.35
C TRP A 495 4.07 16.21 8.00
N PHE A 496 4.05 17.53 7.75
CA PHE A 496 3.74 18.05 6.42
C PHE A 496 4.83 17.70 5.39
N GLN A 497 6.04 17.38 5.83
CA GLN A 497 7.14 16.95 4.97
C GLN A 497 7.08 15.46 4.59
N LEU A 498 6.05 14.68 4.95
CA LEU A 498 6.01 13.22 4.79
C LEU A 498 6.46 12.72 3.40
N THR A 499 6.07 13.38 2.30
CA THR A 499 6.48 13.02 0.94
C THR A 499 8.00 13.10 0.68
N LEU A 500 8.77 13.76 1.56
CA LEU A 500 10.24 13.74 1.56
C LEU A 500 10.79 12.32 1.76
N LYS A 501 10.21 11.54 2.69
CA LYS A 501 10.54 10.12 2.84
C LYS A 501 9.74 9.27 1.88
N GLU A 502 8.41 9.47 1.79
CA GLU A 502 7.54 8.57 1.03
C GLU A 502 7.72 8.66 -0.48
N GLY A 503 7.64 9.85 -1.07
CA GLY A 503 7.82 10.00 -2.52
C GLY A 503 9.20 9.53 -2.99
N LEU A 504 10.22 9.73 -2.15
CA LEU A 504 11.60 9.34 -2.45
C LEU A 504 11.82 7.82 -2.27
N THR A 505 11.27 7.21 -1.22
CA THR A 505 11.38 5.77 -0.99
C THR A 505 10.50 4.96 -1.93
N VAL A 506 9.27 5.41 -2.24
CA VAL A 506 8.45 4.80 -3.30
C VAL A 506 9.19 4.84 -4.63
N PHE A 507 9.79 5.98 -4.99
CA PHE A 507 10.60 6.05 -6.21
C PHE A 507 11.80 5.08 -6.19
N ARG A 508 12.41 4.83 -5.03
CA ARG A 508 13.47 3.81 -4.85
C ARG A 508 12.92 2.38 -5.01
N ASP A 509 11.75 2.04 -4.44
CA ASP A 509 11.11 0.72 -4.67
C ASP A 509 10.69 0.52 -6.13
N GLN A 510 10.25 1.58 -6.81
CA GLN A 510 9.84 1.52 -8.21
C GLN A 510 11.00 1.16 -9.15
N LEU A 511 12.17 1.76 -8.91
CA LEU A 511 13.37 1.42 -9.66
C LEU A 511 13.84 -0.01 -9.32
N PHE A 512 13.88 -0.38 -8.03
CA PHE A 512 14.29 -1.71 -7.57
C PHE A 512 13.44 -2.83 -8.16
N SER A 513 12.11 -2.73 -8.03
CA SER A 513 11.15 -3.70 -8.58
C SER A 513 11.26 -3.82 -10.11
N GLY A 514 11.59 -2.72 -10.79
CA GLY A 514 11.84 -2.70 -12.23
C GLY A 514 13.14 -3.41 -12.63
N ASP A 515 14.22 -3.21 -11.86
CA ASP A 515 15.52 -3.88 -12.05
C ASP A 515 15.48 -5.38 -11.73
N MET A 516 14.66 -5.81 -10.76
CA MET A 516 14.50 -7.24 -10.40
C MET A 516 13.54 -7.98 -11.34
N GLY A 517 12.41 -7.33 -11.71
CA GLY A 517 11.30 -7.94 -12.45
C GLY A 517 11.22 -7.52 -13.91
N SER A 518 10.44 -6.46 -14.18
CA SER A 518 10.29 -5.82 -15.50
C SER A 518 9.91 -4.35 -15.31
N HIS A 519 10.77 -3.44 -15.80
CA HIS A 519 10.49 -2.00 -15.78
C HIS A 519 9.16 -1.64 -16.48
N ALA A 520 8.84 -2.27 -17.60
CA ALA A 520 7.62 -1.99 -18.36
C ALA A 520 6.36 -2.42 -17.59
N ALA A 521 6.37 -3.62 -17.01
CA ALA A 521 5.26 -4.12 -16.21
C ALA A 521 5.05 -3.27 -14.94
N LYS A 522 6.14 -2.98 -14.19
CA LYS A 522 6.10 -2.15 -12.99
C LYS A 522 5.60 -0.73 -13.30
N ARG A 523 6.08 -0.10 -14.38
CA ARG A 523 5.60 1.23 -14.79
C ARG A 523 4.10 1.24 -15.08
N ILE A 524 3.60 0.24 -15.80
CA ILE A 524 2.17 0.11 -16.10
C ILE A 524 1.35 -0.08 -14.81
N GLU A 525 1.85 -0.84 -13.84
CA GLU A 525 1.21 -1.03 -12.53
C GLU A 525 1.20 0.27 -11.68
N ASP A 526 2.31 1.01 -11.66
CA ASP A 526 2.41 2.31 -10.98
C ASP A 526 1.46 3.35 -11.60
N VAL A 527 1.44 3.48 -12.94
CA VAL A 527 0.57 4.44 -13.65
C VAL A 527 -0.90 4.08 -13.55
N ARG A 528 -1.25 2.78 -13.57
CA ARG A 528 -2.62 2.33 -13.26
C ARG A 528 -3.02 2.70 -11.84
N THR A 529 -2.11 2.59 -10.87
CA THR A 529 -2.37 2.99 -9.47
C THR A 529 -2.56 4.49 -9.34
N LEU A 530 -1.72 5.30 -10.00
CA LEU A 530 -1.85 6.76 -10.08
C LEU A 530 -3.24 7.16 -10.65
N ARG A 531 -3.63 6.60 -11.80
CA ARG A 531 -4.89 6.96 -12.48
C ARG A 531 -6.15 6.45 -11.79
N SER A 532 -6.10 5.26 -11.16
CA SER A 532 -7.28 4.65 -10.52
C SER A 532 -7.48 5.03 -9.05
N ARG A 533 -6.51 5.70 -8.41
CA ARG A 533 -6.59 6.15 -7.01
C ARG A 533 -6.20 7.61 -6.83
N GLN A 534 -5.00 7.99 -7.29
CA GLN A 534 -4.46 9.31 -7.03
C GLN A 534 -5.20 10.41 -7.80
N PHE A 535 -5.46 10.24 -9.10
CA PHE A 535 -6.24 11.22 -9.89
C PHE A 535 -7.67 11.47 -9.31
N PRO A 536 -8.44 10.44 -8.90
CA PRO A 536 -9.69 10.63 -8.13
C PRO A 536 -9.53 11.44 -6.83
N GLU A 537 -8.47 11.18 -6.06
CA GLU A 537 -8.16 11.85 -4.79
C GLU A 537 -7.80 13.33 -5.01
N ASP A 538 -6.96 13.61 -6.00
CA ASP A 538 -6.51 14.95 -6.44
C ASP A 538 -7.66 15.81 -7.00
N ALA A 539 -8.68 15.18 -7.59
CA ALA A 539 -9.90 15.82 -8.09
C ALA A 539 -11.04 15.84 -7.06
N GLY A 540 -10.89 15.14 -5.93
CA GLY A 540 -11.91 14.95 -4.90
C GLY A 540 -11.87 15.99 -3.77
N PRO A 541 -12.83 15.90 -2.81
CA PRO A 541 -12.87 16.77 -1.65
C PRO A 541 -11.70 16.58 -0.66
N LEU A 542 -10.94 15.49 -0.80
CA LEU A 542 -9.74 15.19 0.00
C LEU A 542 -8.46 15.78 -0.62
N SER A 543 -8.55 16.40 -1.81
CA SER A 543 -7.43 16.94 -2.60
C SER A 543 -6.49 17.85 -1.79
N HIS A 544 -5.20 17.49 -1.77
CA HIS A 544 -4.13 18.22 -1.09
C HIS A 544 -2.83 18.16 -1.92
N PRO A 545 -1.90 19.13 -1.80
CA PRO A 545 -0.58 19.02 -2.43
C PRO A 545 0.25 17.91 -1.77
N ILE A 546 1.32 17.44 -2.43
CA ILE A 546 2.17 16.35 -1.88
C ILE A 546 2.85 16.72 -0.56
N ARG A 547 3.03 18.02 -0.29
CA ARG A 547 3.40 18.59 1.01
C ARG A 547 2.19 19.36 1.53
N PRO A 548 1.30 18.77 2.36
CA PRO A 548 0.03 19.38 2.75
C PRO A 548 0.19 20.71 3.48
N GLU A 549 -0.84 21.57 3.43
CA GLU A 549 -0.87 22.84 4.18
C GLU A 549 -1.59 22.74 5.53
N SER A 550 -2.54 21.80 5.67
CA SER A 550 -3.31 21.57 6.90
C SER A 550 -3.91 20.16 7.02
N TYR A 551 -3.90 19.61 8.24
CA TYR A 551 -4.53 18.34 8.62
C TYR A 551 -5.16 18.42 10.01
N ILE A 552 -6.14 17.55 10.30
CA ILE A 552 -6.66 17.31 11.66
C ILE A 552 -6.00 16.05 12.22
N ALA A 553 -6.12 14.91 11.52
CA ALA A 553 -5.45 13.66 11.86
C ALA A 553 -4.37 13.36 10.81
N MET A 554 -3.12 13.12 11.24
CA MET A 554 -2.03 12.89 10.29
C MET A 554 -2.15 11.54 9.56
N ASP A 555 -2.74 10.55 10.21
CA ASP A 555 -2.94 9.21 9.65
C ASP A 555 -3.82 9.20 8.38
N ASN A 556 -4.66 10.22 8.20
CA ASN A 556 -5.44 10.47 6.97
C ASN A 556 -4.57 10.89 5.77
N PHE A 557 -3.31 11.28 5.97
CA PHE A 557 -2.40 11.80 4.93
C PHE A 557 -1.40 10.78 4.39
N TYR A 558 -1.55 9.51 4.77
CA TYR A 558 -0.86 8.37 4.15
C TYR A 558 -1.58 7.99 2.84
N THR A 559 -1.56 8.92 1.89
CA THR A 559 -2.43 8.95 0.70
C THR A 559 -1.72 8.60 -0.59
N ALA A 560 -2.50 8.29 -1.63
CA ALA A 560 -1.94 8.06 -2.97
C ALA A 560 -1.22 9.30 -3.51
N THR A 561 -1.60 10.50 -3.06
CA THR A 561 -0.95 11.76 -3.40
C THR A 561 0.41 11.93 -2.72
N VAL A 562 0.54 11.68 -1.41
CA VAL A 562 1.85 11.76 -0.71
C VAL A 562 2.84 10.72 -1.25
N TYR A 563 2.37 9.49 -1.47
CA TYR A 563 3.18 8.36 -1.92
C TYR A 563 3.41 8.35 -3.44
N VAL A 564 2.35 8.13 -4.23
CA VAL A 564 2.46 7.83 -5.67
C VAL A 564 2.74 9.11 -6.47
N LYS A 565 1.97 10.20 -6.28
CA LYS A 565 2.28 11.49 -6.93
C LYS A 565 3.58 12.08 -6.39
N GLY A 566 3.93 11.83 -5.12
CA GLY A 566 5.27 12.09 -4.58
C GLY A 566 6.36 11.43 -5.43
N ALA A 567 6.26 10.12 -5.68
CA ALA A 567 7.21 9.38 -6.51
C ALA A 567 7.28 9.86 -7.96
N GLU A 568 6.16 10.27 -8.56
CA GLU A 568 6.15 10.89 -9.89
C GLU A 568 6.84 12.26 -9.89
N VAL A 569 6.77 13.04 -8.81
CA VAL A 569 7.52 14.29 -8.66
C VAL A 569 9.02 14.00 -8.50
N ILE A 570 9.42 12.96 -7.74
CA ILE A 570 10.82 12.51 -7.66
C ILE A 570 11.33 12.01 -9.03
N ARG A 571 10.52 11.24 -9.77
CA ARG A 571 10.79 10.80 -11.15
C ARG A 571 11.02 11.98 -12.08
N MET A 572 10.22 13.05 -11.97
CA MET A 572 10.42 14.27 -12.76
C MET A 572 11.77 14.96 -12.51
N TYR A 573 12.34 14.93 -11.29
CA TYR A 573 13.74 15.39 -11.11
C TYR A 573 14.70 14.54 -11.96
N ARG A 574 14.61 13.20 -11.92
CA ARG A 574 15.46 12.31 -12.74
C ARG A 574 15.24 12.52 -14.25
N THR A 575 14.02 12.86 -14.68
CA THR A 575 13.72 13.23 -16.07
C THR A 575 14.41 14.53 -16.48
N LEU A 576 14.45 15.53 -15.58
CA LEU A 576 15.04 16.86 -15.84
C LEU A 576 16.58 16.87 -15.79
N VAL A 577 17.21 16.28 -14.77
CA VAL A 577 18.68 16.29 -14.61
C VAL A 577 19.38 15.01 -15.07
N GLY A 578 18.62 14.04 -15.58
CA GLY A 578 19.11 12.71 -15.94
C GLY A 578 19.54 11.86 -14.74
N GLU A 579 19.86 10.59 -14.98
CA GLU A 579 20.25 9.66 -13.91
C GLU A 579 21.53 10.10 -13.17
N ALA A 580 22.56 10.53 -13.90
CA ALA A 580 23.82 10.97 -13.31
C ALA A 580 23.66 12.27 -12.49
N GLY A 581 22.80 13.20 -12.94
CA GLY A 581 22.50 14.42 -12.20
C GLY A 581 21.65 14.17 -10.96
N PHE A 582 20.65 13.31 -11.06
CA PHE A 582 19.84 12.87 -9.92
C PHE A 582 20.72 12.17 -8.87
N ARG A 583 21.61 11.27 -9.30
CA ARG A 583 22.59 10.62 -8.42
C ARG A 583 23.47 11.62 -7.69
N LYS A 584 24.01 12.62 -8.40
CA LYS A 584 24.82 13.71 -7.81
C LYS A 584 24.03 14.56 -6.81
N GLY A 585 22.73 14.76 -7.04
CA GLY A 585 21.80 15.41 -6.10
C GLY A 585 21.57 14.60 -4.83
N MET A 586 21.36 13.29 -4.95
CA MET A 586 21.28 12.37 -3.80
C MET A 586 22.57 12.39 -2.96
N ASP A 587 23.74 12.31 -3.62
CA ASP A 587 25.04 12.37 -2.95
C ASP A 587 25.23 13.69 -2.18
N LEU A 588 24.75 14.83 -2.73
CA LEU A 588 24.81 16.12 -2.06
C LEU A 588 23.79 16.25 -0.92
N TYR A 589 22.59 15.69 -1.08
CA TYR A 589 21.53 15.67 -0.06
C TYR A 589 22.00 14.95 1.20
N PHE A 590 22.46 13.69 1.09
CA PHE A 590 22.98 12.96 2.24
C PHE A 590 24.21 13.65 2.85
N LYS A 591 25.14 14.15 2.03
CA LYS A 591 26.33 14.90 2.51
C LYS A 591 25.98 16.13 3.35
N ARG A 592 24.82 16.76 3.13
CA ARG A 592 24.35 17.92 3.89
C ARG A 592 23.51 17.55 5.10
N HIS A 593 22.64 16.54 4.98
CA HIS A 593 21.50 16.35 5.86
C HIS A 593 21.53 15.02 6.65
N ASP A 594 22.59 14.22 6.53
CA ASP A 594 22.80 13.05 7.38
C ASP A 594 22.74 13.41 8.88
N GLY A 595 21.97 12.63 9.65
CA GLY A 595 21.70 12.84 11.07
C GLY A 595 20.75 14.02 11.38
N GLN A 596 19.91 14.45 10.43
CA GLN A 596 19.03 15.62 10.57
C GLN A 596 17.57 15.35 10.17
N ALA A 597 16.67 16.14 10.76
CA ALA A 597 15.26 16.24 10.39
C ALA A 597 15.04 17.48 9.50
N VAL A 598 14.66 17.29 8.24
CA VAL A 598 14.70 18.34 7.19
C VAL A 598 13.40 18.43 6.40
N SER A 599 13.35 19.32 5.40
CA SER A 599 12.15 19.63 4.61
C SER A 599 12.25 19.24 3.14
N CYS A 600 11.13 19.29 2.44
CA CYS A 600 11.09 19.08 0.99
C CYS A 600 11.96 20.09 0.21
N ASP A 601 12.20 21.28 0.78
CA ASP A 601 13.01 22.33 0.14
C ASP A 601 14.51 22.04 0.23
N ASP A 602 14.97 21.34 1.28
CA ASP A 602 16.36 20.92 1.44
C ASP A 602 16.77 19.90 0.35
N PHE A 603 15.87 18.95 0.04
CA PHE A 603 16.03 18.02 -1.08
C PHE A 603 16.03 18.73 -2.44
N ARG A 604 15.09 19.66 -2.66
CA ARG A 604 15.00 20.47 -3.88
C ARG A 604 16.25 21.32 -4.09
N ALA A 605 16.78 21.93 -3.03
CA ALA A 605 18.02 22.71 -3.05
C ALA A 605 19.24 21.83 -3.32
N ALA A 606 19.33 20.64 -2.71
CA ALA A 606 20.40 19.69 -3.03
C ALA A 606 20.37 19.21 -4.50
N MET A 607 19.18 18.99 -5.07
CA MET A 607 19.02 18.66 -6.50
C MET A 607 19.40 19.83 -7.42
N ALA A 608 19.06 21.07 -7.06
CA ALA A 608 19.42 22.28 -7.81
C ALA A 608 20.94 22.54 -7.76
N ASP A 609 21.51 22.65 -6.55
CA ASP A 609 22.94 22.96 -6.33
C ASP A 609 23.88 21.90 -6.88
N ALA A 610 23.44 20.63 -6.90
CA ALA A 610 24.21 19.56 -7.51
C ALA A 610 24.30 19.70 -9.04
N ASN A 611 23.30 20.29 -9.70
CA ASN A 611 23.16 20.24 -11.15
C ASN A 611 23.25 21.60 -11.86
N ASP A 612 23.36 22.70 -11.11
CA ASP A 612 23.41 24.08 -11.63
C ASP A 612 22.14 24.44 -12.43
N VAL A 613 20.98 24.01 -11.91
CA VAL A 613 19.66 24.20 -12.52
C VAL A 613 18.70 24.95 -11.60
N ASN A 614 17.89 25.85 -12.16
CA ASN A 614 16.84 26.52 -11.41
C ASN A 614 15.61 25.60 -11.26
N LEU A 615 15.19 25.38 -10.01
CA LEU A 615 14.02 24.56 -9.64
C LEU A 615 12.98 25.35 -8.82
N ASP A 616 12.96 26.69 -8.95
CA ASP A 616 12.04 27.55 -8.20
C ASP A 616 10.59 27.34 -8.67
N GLN A 617 10.37 27.32 -9.99
CA GLN A 617 9.06 26.98 -10.55
C GLN A 617 8.65 25.54 -10.24
N PHE A 618 9.61 24.64 -10.05
CA PHE A 618 9.32 23.24 -9.74
C PHE A 618 8.74 23.06 -8.33
N GLU A 619 8.94 24.01 -7.40
CA GLU A 619 8.27 23.99 -6.08
C GLU A 619 6.74 24.00 -6.20
N ARG A 620 6.18 24.47 -7.32
CA ARG A 620 4.72 24.44 -7.57
C ARG A 620 4.12 23.03 -7.45
N TRP A 621 4.87 21.97 -7.73
CA TRP A 621 4.44 20.59 -7.50
C TRP A 621 4.23 20.24 -6.00
N TYR A 622 4.96 20.91 -5.09
CA TYR A 622 4.83 20.75 -3.64
C TYR A 622 3.79 21.69 -3.01
N LEU A 623 3.31 22.69 -3.75
CA LEU A 623 2.39 23.72 -3.25
C LEU A 623 0.98 23.60 -3.83
N GLN A 624 0.84 23.09 -5.05
CA GLN A 624 -0.42 23.10 -5.79
C GLN A 624 -1.05 21.70 -5.83
N PRO A 625 -2.25 21.49 -5.25
CA PRO A 625 -3.06 20.29 -5.46
C PRO A 625 -3.69 20.28 -6.85
N GLY A 626 -4.25 19.13 -7.23
CA GLY A 626 -4.90 18.90 -8.52
C GLY A 626 -3.95 18.26 -9.53
N THR A 627 -4.54 17.50 -10.44
CA THR A 627 -3.84 16.92 -11.59
C THR A 627 -3.88 17.91 -12.76
N PRO A 628 -2.73 18.36 -13.31
CA PRO A 628 -2.73 19.27 -14.46
C PRO A 628 -3.27 18.56 -15.71
N GLU A 629 -3.95 19.31 -16.58
CA GLU A 629 -4.29 18.85 -17.93
C GLU A 629 -3.31 19.46 -18.93
N VAL A 630 -2.77 18.66 -19.85
CA VAL A 630 -1.87 19.12 -20.92
C VAL A 630 -2.52 18.83 -22.26
N SER A 631 -2.92 19.89 -22.96
CA SER A 631 -3.40 19.80 -24.34
C SER A 631 -2.23 19.94 -25.33
N ALA A 632 -2.31 19.22 -26.45
CA ALA A 632 -1.26 19.20 -27.45
C ALA A 632 -1.87 19.30 -28.87
N ALA A 633 -1.16 20.02 -29.76
CA ALA A 633 -1.50 20.16 -31.17
C ALA A 633 -0.23 20.09 -32.04
N GLY A 634 -0.29 19.32 -33.12
CA GLY A 634 0.81 19.14 -34.07
C GLY A 634 0.52 19.79 -35.42
N GLU A 635 1.54 20.37 -36.05
CA GLU A 635 1.52 20.86 -37.44
C GLU A 635 2.78 20.35 -38.15
N TYR A 636 2.63 19.71 -39.31
CA TYR A 636 3.75 19.29 -40.17
C TYR A 636 3.83 20.15 -41.43
N ASP A 637 5.01 20.73 -41.68
CA ASP A 637 5.35 21.44 -42.90
C ASP A 637 6.23 20.55 -43.77
N ALA A 638 5.67 20.05 -44.88
CA ALA A 638 6.34 19.15 -45.81
C ALA A 638 7.32 19.84 -46.77
N GLU A 639 7.26 21.18 -46.93
CA GLU A 639 8.24 21.94 -47.73
C GLU A 639 9.46 22.28 -46.87
N ALA A 640 9.24 22.74 -45.64
CA ALA A 640 10.30 23.02 -44.68
C ALA A 640 10.87 21.78 -43.98
N LYS A 641 10.18 20.63 -44.04
CA LYS A 641 10.50 19.39 -43.28
C LYS A 641 10.56 19.62 -41.77
N THR A 642 9.57 20.35 -41.25
CA THR A 642 9.48 20.65 -39.81
C THR A 642 8.18 20.15 -39.20
N TYR A 643 8.25 19.67 -37.96
CA TYR A 643 7.08 19.40 -37.13
C TYR A 643 7.06 20.38 -35.97
N LYS A 644 5.93 21.07 -35.77
CA LYS A 644 5.71 21.98 -34.64
C LYS A 644 4.71 21.33 -33.69
N LEU A 645 5.09 21.26 -32.42
CA LEU A 645 4.26 20.76 -31.34
C LEU A 645 3.94 21.91 -30.38
N THR A 646 2.71 22.42 -30.43
CA THR A 646 2.21 23.37 -29.43
C THR A 646 1.62 22.58 -28.26
N LEU A 647 2.15 22.83 -27.06
CA LEU A 647 1.64 22.29 -25.80
C LEU A 647 1.03 23.42 -24.98
N LYS A 648 -0.11 23.17 -24.32
CA LYS A 648 -0.72 24.10 -23.35
C LYS A 648 -1.10 23.36 -22.07
N GLN A 649 -0.82 23.96 -20.91
CA GLN A 649 -1.16 23.39 -19.60
C GLN A 649 -2.29 24.17 -18.92
N SER A 650 -3.14 23.47 -18.16
CA SER A 650 -4.19 24.06 -17.33
C SER A 650 -4.46 23.19 -16.09
N SER A 651 -5.36 23.67 -15.22
CA SER A 651 -5.82 22.99 -14.02
C SER A 651 -7.32 23.22 -13.86
N LYS A 652 -8.06 22.27 -13.28
CA LYS A 652 -9.46 22.46 -12.90
C LYS A 652 -9.64 23.36 -11.67
N LYS A 653 -8.55 23.69 -10.95
CA LYS A 653 -8.58 24.55 -9.77
C LYS A 653 -8.21 25.98 -10.13
N GLU A 654 -9.08 26.92 -9.77
CA GLU A 654 -8.86 28.36 -9.95
C GLU A 654 -7.55 28.83 -9.28
N ASP A 655 -6.95 29.90 -9.81
CA ASP A 655 -5.66 30.48 -9.39
C ASP A 655 -4.43 29.53 -9.40
N THR A 656 -4.50 28.35 -10.04
CA THR A 656 -3.33 27.47 -10.23
C THR A 656 -2.31 28.10 -11.20
N LEU A 657 -1.06 28.27 -10.77
CA LEU A 657 0.02 28.79 -11.62
C LEU A 657 0.64 27.68 -12.50
N PRO A 658 1.19 28.00 -13.69
CA PRO A 658 1.85 27.04 -14.57
C PRO A 658 2.94 26.22 -13.86
N PHE A 659 2.87 24.90 -13.94
CA PHE A 659 3.89 23.99 -13.43
C PHE A 659 5.11 23.98 -14.35
N HIS A 660 6.22 23.43 -13.86
CA HIS A 660 7.34 23.00 -14.71
C HIS A 660 7.12 21.51 -15.03
N ILE A 661 6.67 21.21 -16.25
CA ILE A 661 6.25 19.89 -16.70
C ILE A 661 7.25 19.35 -17.75
N PRO A 662 8.04 18.30 -17.44
CA PRO A 662 8.84 17.60 -18.45
C PRO A 662 7.95 16.66 -19.30
N VAL A 663 7.87 16.94 -20.60
CA VAL A 663 7.12 16.14 -21.59
C VAL A 663 8.10 15.44 -22.53
N VAL A 664 8.35 14.15 -22.31
CA VAL A 664 9.23 13.34 -23.16
C VAL A 664 8.47 12.92 -24.42
N THR A 665 9.06 13.16 -25.59
CA THR A 665 8.42 12.99 -26.91
C THR A 665 9.33 12.23 -27.88
N GLY A 666 8.78 11.24 -28.58
CA GLY A 666 9.33 10.65 -29.81
C GLY A 666 8.47 10.98 -31.04
N LEU A 667 8.96 10.76 -32.26
CA LEU A 667 8.24 11.04 -33.52
C LEU A 667 8.39 9.85 -34.48
N LEU A 668 7.32 9.05 -34.64
CA LEU A 668 7.34 7.87 -35.51
C LEU A 668 6.92 8.21 -36.93
N LEU A 669 7.63 7.67 -37.93
CA LEU A 669 7.29 7.84 -39.35
C LEU A 669 6.19 6.85 -39.76
N LYS A 670 5.17 7.35 -40.48
CA LYS A 670 3.97 6.58 -40.86
C LYS A 670 4.27 5.44 -41.85
N GLU A 671 5.37 5.48 -42.59
CA GLU A 671 5.71 4.47 -43.60
C GLU A 671 6.04 3.09 -43.01
N ASP A 672 6.78 3.03 -41.89
CA ASP A 672 7.29 1.78 -41.33
C ASP A 672 7.26 1.68 -39.79
N GLY A 673 6.98 2.77 -39.07
CA GLY A 673 7.05 2.81 -37.61
C GLY A 673 8.46 3.05 -37.06
N SER A 674 9.42 3.40 -37.91
CA SER A 674 10.74 3.86 -37.45
C SER A 674 10.65 5.18 -36.68
N GLU A 675 11.57 5.39 -35.75
CA GLU A 675 11.83 6.71 -35.19
C GLU A 675 12.37 7.63 -36.27
N GLY A 676 11.80 8.83 -36.39
CA GLY A 676 12.24 9.87 -37.31
C GLY A 676 13.50 10.58 -36.81
N CYS A 677 13.53 11.92 -36.93
CA CYS A 677 14.67 12.74 -36.53
C CYS A 677 14.98 12.69 -35.02
N VAL A 678 14.03 12.26 -34.17
CA VAL A 678 14.14 12.22 -32.70
C VAL A 678 13.48 10.97 -32.14
N ALA A 679 14.30 10.04 -31.65
CA ALA A 679 13.84 8.88 -30.89
C ALA A 679 13.41 9.22 -29.44
N SER A 680 13.96 10.27 -28.83
CA SER A 680 13.43 10.80 -27.57
C SER A 680 13.98 12.19 -27.29
N ARG A 681 13.11 13.13 -26.90
CA ARG A 681 13.47 14.49 -26.47
C ARG A 681 12.59 14.92 -25.30
N GLY A 682 13.20 15.34 -24.21
CA GLY A 682 12.50 16.06 -23.13
C GLY A 682 12.16 17.49 -23.58
N LEU A 683 10.91 17.89 -23.39
CA LEU A 683 10.44 19.26 -23.58
C LEU A 683 10.04 19.84 -22.22
N GLU A 684 10.57 21.00 -21.86
CA GLU A 684 10.27 21.65 -20.58
C GLU A 684 9.11 22.65 -20.75
N LEU A 685 7.87 22.19 -20.53
CA LEU A 685 6.68 23.06 -20.55
C LEU A 685 6.60 23.85 -19.23
N LYS A 686 6.83 25.16 -19.31
CA LYS A 686 6.91 26.11 -18.18
C LYS A 686 5.90 27.25 -18.27
N GLU A 687 5.45 27.62 -19.46
CA GLU A 687 4.43 28.66 -19.64
C GLU A 687 3.05 28.00 -19.82
N GLU A 688 1.97 28.81 -19.89
CA GLU A 688 0.62 28.32 -20.17
C GLU A 688 0.51 27.67 -21.55
N GLU A 689 1.26 28.18 -22.53
CA GLU A 689 1.34 27.71 -23.91
C GLU A 689 2.76 27.88 -24.46
N GLN A 690 3.35 26.84 -25.04
CA GLN A 690 4.66 26.89 -25.71
C GLN A 690 4.68 26.00 -26.96
N THR A 691 5.41 26.43 -27.99
CA THR A 691 5.58 25.68 -29.24
C THR A 691 7.01 25.20 -29.41
N PHE A 692 7.19 23.90 -29.61
CA PHE A 692 8.48 23.25 -29.81
C PHE A 692 8.61 22.80 -31.27
N THR A 693 9.64 23.26 -31.97
CA THR A 693 9.93 22.85 -33.36
C THR A 693 10.92 21.69 -33.40
N PHE A 694 10.69 20.78 -34.34
CA PHE A 694 11.56 19.67 -34.74
C PHE A 694 11.90 19.87 -36.22
N GLU A 695 13.18 19.74 -36.56
CA GLU A 695 13.73 19.93 -37.92
C GLU A 695 14.14 18.57 -38.51
N ASP A 696 14.41 18.52 -39.81
CA ASP A 696 14.76 17.30 -40.57
C ASP A 696 13.72 16.15 -40.47
N VAL A 697 12.44 16.51 -40.29
CA VAL A 697 11.32 15.57 -40.27
C VAL A 697 10.96 15.20 -41.72
N ALA A 698 11.23 13.96 -42.13
CA ALA A 698 11.20 13.57 -43.55
C ALA A 698 9.80 13.33 -44.14
N SER A 699 8.86 12.84 -43.32
CA SER A 699 7.46 12.56 -43.65
C SER A 699 6.59 12.92 -42.43
N GLU A 700 5.26 13.02 -42.59
CA GLU A 700 4.36 13.44 -41.50
C GLU A 700 4.40 12.42 -40.34
N PRO A 701 4.84 12.80 -39.13
CA PRO A 701 5.01 11.86 -38.04
C PRO A 701 3.72 11.65 -37.23
N ILE A 702 3.63 10.50 -36.55
CA ILE A 702 2.73 10.33 -35.40
C ILE A 702 3.56 10.59 -34.14
N PRO A 703 3.19 11.57 -33.30
CA PRO A 703 3.96 11.86 -32.10
C PRO A 703 3.69 10.82 -31.01
N SER A 704 4.75 10.31 -30.37
CA SER A 704 4.64 9.54 -29.14
C SER A 704 4.88 10.50 -27.97
N LEU A 705 3.79 11.06 -27.45
CA LEU A 705 3.79 12.10 -26.41
C LEU A 705 3.80 11.51 -25.00
N LEU A 706 4.48 12.17 -24.05
CA LEU A 706 4.50 11.82 -22.62
C LEU A 706 5.01 10.39 -22.33
N ARG A 707 6.05 9.94 -23.06
CA ARG A 707 6.70 8.63 -22.90
C ARG A 707 7.13 8.36 -21.45
N ASP A 708 7.12 7.08 -21.02
CA ASP A 708 7.25 6.65 -19.61
C ASP A 708 6.30 7.38 -18.63
N LEU A 709 5.19 7.96 -19.10
CA LEU A 709 4.39 8.96 -18.37
C LEU A 709 5.29 10.00 -17.68
N SER A 710 6.06 10.76 -18.46
CA SER A 710 7.15 11.60 -17.92
C SER A 710 6.75 12.68 -16.91
N ALA A 711 5.46 12.99 -16.78
CA ALA A 711 4.87 13.82 -15.73
C ALA A 711 3.44 13.34 -15.38
N PRO A 712 2.98 13.48 -14.11
CA PRO A 712 1.66 13.02 -13.66
C PRO A 712 0.54 13.99 -14.09
N VAL A 713 0.18 13.96 -15.37
CA VAL A 713 -0.78 14.87 -16.02
C VAL A 713 -1.83 14.12 -16.84
N LYS A 714 -3.01 14.73 -17.05
CA LYS A 714 -4.01 14.26 -18.02
C LYS A 714 -3.69 14.82 -19.41
N LEU A 715 -3.10 14.01 -20.29
CA LEU A 715 -2.79 14.39 -21.68
C LEU A 715 -4.06 14.44 -22.54
N ARG A 716 -4.16 15.46 -23.41
CA ARG A 716 -5.24 15.67 -24.38
C ARG A 716 -4.68 15.95 -25.78
N TYR A 717 -4.54 14.91 -26.60
CA TYR A 717 -4.16 15.00 -28.01
C TYR A 717 -5.20 14.28 -28.89
N LYS A 718 -5.38 14.76 -30.13
CA LYS A 718 -6.42 14.27 -31.07
C LYS A 718 -5.89 13.19 -32.02
N TYR A 719 -5.34 12.11 -31.48
CA TYR A 719 -5.05 10.90 -32.27
C TYR A 719 -6.32 10.40 -32.96
N SER A 720 -6.24 9.92 -34.20
CA SER A 720 -7.30 9.07 -34.77
C SER A 720 -7.28 7.67 -34.13
N ASP A 721 -8.25 6.82 -34.45
CA ASP A 721 -8.22 5.43 -33.96
C ASP A 721 -7.19 4.59 -34.73
N GLU A 722 -6.87 4.98 -35.96
CA GLU A 722 -5.75 4.45 -36.75
C GLU A 722 -4.39 4.86 -36.17
N ASP A 723 -4.22 6.11 -35.71
CA ASP A 723 -3.00 6.56 -35.02
C ASP A 723 -2.75 5.73 -33.74
N LEU A 724 -3.82 5.46 -32.95
CA LEU A 724 -3.72 4.64 -31.75
C LEU A 724 -3.43 3.17 -32.05
N ALA A 725 -4.08 2.59 -33.06
CA ALA A 725 -3.78 1.23 -33.51
C ALA A 725 -2.35 1.10 -34.08
N PHE A 726 -1.84 2.16 -34.72
CA PHE A 726 -0.45 2.25 -35.16
C PHE A 726 0.52 2.27 -33.98
N LEU A 727 0.33 3.17 -33.00
CA LEU A 727 1.19 3.27 -31.81
C LEU A 727 1.15 1.98 -30.96
N MET A 728 -0.02 1.35 -30.78
CA MET A 728 -0.15 0.06 -30.07
C MET A 728 0.66 -1.07 -30.72
N LYS A 729 0.99 -0.95 -32.00
CA LYS A 729 1.77 -1.93 -32.77
C LYS A 729 3.25 -1.54 -32.94
N HIS A 730 3.55 -0.25 -33.08
CA HIS A 730 4.85 0.25 -33.55
C HIS A 730 5.60 1.15 -32.58
N ASP A 731 4.98 1.65 -31.51
CA ASP A 731 5.67 2.53 -30.56
C ASP A 731 6.80 1.78 -29.83
N THR A 732 8.00 2.35 -29.86
CA THR A 732 9.20 1.79 -29.22
C THR A 732 9.18 1.99 -27.70
N ASP A 733 8.48 3.01 -27.21
CA ASP A 733 8.27 3.15 -25.76
C ASP A 733 7.23 2.11 -25.32
N SER A 734 7.67 1.15 -24.52
CA SER A 734 6.81 0.06 -24.05
C SER A 734 5.65 0.55 -23.18
N PHE A 735 5.79 1.71 -22.53
CA PHE A 735 4.68 2.35 -21.84
C PHE A 735 3.66 2.95 -22.82
N ASN A 736 4.08 3.80 -23.76
CA ASN A 736 3.16 4.39 -24.73
C ASN A 736 2.52 3.35 -25.69
N ARG A 737 3.22 2.25 -25.99
CA ARG A 737 2.67 1.10 -26.73
C ARG A 737 1.47 0.47 -26.01
N TRP A 738 1.51 0.38 -24.67
CA TRP A 738 0.38 -0.03 -23.85
C TRP A 738 -0.71 1.06 -23.80
N GLU A 739 -0.31 2.30 -23.54
CA GLU A 739 -1.21 3.46 -23.40
C GLU A 739 -2.11 3.68 -24.61
N ALA A 740 -1.58 3.52 -25.83
CA ALA A 740 -2.36 3.66 -27.06
C ALA A 740 -3.53 2.65 -27.13
N GLY A 741 -3.30 1.41 -26.69
CA GLY A 741 -4.34 0.39 -26.54
C GLY A 741 -5.37 0.74 -25.46
N GLN A 742 -4.93 1.38 -24.37
CA GLN A 742 -5.85 1.84 -23.32
C GLN A 742 -6.72 3.01 -23.79
N GLN A 743 -6.16 3.97 -24.54
CA GLN A 743 -6.91 5.09 -25.10
C GLN A 743 -7.92 4.62 -26.14
N LEU A 744 -7.54 3.70 -27.04
CA LEU A 744 -8.44 3.12 -28.04
C LEU A 744 -9.59 2.35 -27.36
N SER A 745 -9.26 1.50 -26.39
CA SER A 745 -10.25 0.75 -25.60
C SER A 745 -11.19 1.70 -24.85
N THR A 746 -10.67 2.77 -24.24
CA THR A 746 -11.45 3.78 -23.51
C THR A 746 -12.47 4.47 -24.42
N ARG A 747 -12.07 4.88 -25.62
CA ARG A 747 -12.98 5.50 -26.61
C ARG A 747 -14.16 4.58 -26.94
N VAL A 748 -13.87 3.32 -27.25
CA VAL A 748 -14.92 2.34 -27.62
C VAL A 748 -15.85 2.05 -26.44
N ILE A 749 -15.32 1.85 -25.24
CA ILE A 749 -16.14 1.59 -24.04
C ILE A 749 -17.02 2.80 -23.71
N LEU A 750 -16.48 4.02 -23.69
CA LEU A 750 -17.25 5.21 -23.34
C LEU A 750 -18.26 5.61 -24.43
N GLY A 751 -17.96 5.36 -25.71
CA GLY A 751 -18.95 5.48 -26.79
C GLY A 751 -20.17 4.58 -26.55
N MET A 752 -19.94 3.31 -26.21
CA MET A 752 -21.01 2.36 -25.87
C MET A 752 -21.76 2.73 -24.58
N VAL A 753 -21.11 3.40 -23.62
CA VAL A 753 -21.79 3.96 -22.43
C VAL A 753 -22.82 5.02 -22.82
N GLU A 754 -22.49 5.92 -23.76
CA GLU A 754 -23.45 6.92 -24.25
C GLU A 754 -24.57 6.30 -25.11
N GLU A 755 -24.28 5.27 -25.92
CA GLU A 755 -25.32 4.47 -26.61
C GLU A 755 -26.34 3.87 -25.63
N ILE A 756 -25.84 3.25 -24.55
CA ILE A 756 -26.66 2.63 -23.50
C ILE A 756 -27.46 3.69 -22.71
N LYS A 757 -26.85 4.85 -22.41
CA LYS A 757 -27.54 5.99 -21.74
C LYS A 757 -28.62 6.61 -22.62
N ALA A 758 -28.44 6.61 -23.95
CA ALA A 758 -29.46 7.01 -24.92
C ALA A 758 -30.62 5.98 -25.07
N GLY A 759 -30.53 4.83 -24.40
CA GLY A 759 -31.53 3.76 -24.46
C GLY A 759 -31.35 2.78 -25.61
N GLY A 760 -30.18 2.79 -26.26
CA GLY A 760 -29.78 1.76 -27.22
C GLY A 760 -29.21 0.51 -26.56
N GLU A 761 -29.06 -0.54 -27.36
CA GLU A 761 -28.15 -1.66 -27.05
C GLU A 761 -26.77 -1.33 -27.63
N PRO A 762 -25.66 -1.75 -26.98
CA PRO A 762 -24.31 -1.39 -27.42
C PRO A 762 -23.95 -1.98 -28.79
N GLY A 763 -23.26 -1.19 -29.62
CA GLY A 763 -22.91 -1.53 -30.99
C GLY A 763 -21.93 -2.69 -31.15
N ALA A 764 -21.60 -3.03 -32.40
CA ALA A 764 -20.50 -3.95 -32.70
C ALA A 764 -19.14 -3.29 -32.43
N LEU A 765 -18.14 -4.06 -31.99
CA LEU A 765 -16.79 -3.54 -31.80
C LEU A 765 -16.16 -3.12 -33.14
N PRO A 766 -15.38 -2.01 -33.18
CA PRO A 766 -14.58 -1.66 -34.35
C PRO A 766 -13.57 -2.77 -34.70
N ALA A 767 -13.41 -3.04 -36.00
CA ALA A 767 -12.42 -4.01 -36.49
C ALA A 767 -10.99 -3.64 -36.07
N SER A 768 -10.66 -2.34 -36.04
CA SER A 768 -9.36 -1.82 -35.57
C SER A 768 -9.00 -2.28 -34.15
N LEU A 769 -9.98 -2.32 -33.23
CA LEU A 769 -9.76 -2.81 -31.86
C LEU A 769 -9.54 -4.33 -31.84
N ILE A 770 -10.39 -5.10 -32.53
CA ILE A 770 -10.27 -6.57 -32.61
C ILE A 770 -8.93 -6.98 -33.23
N ASP A 771 -8.55 -6.32 -34.33
CA ASP A 771 -7.34 -6.64 -35.09
C ASP A 771 -6.07 -6.23 -34.34
N SER A 772 -6.10 -5.13 -33.57
CA SER A 772 -4.99 -4.75 -32.68
C SER A 772 -4.82 -5.74 -31.54
N PHE A 773 -5.92 -6.15 -30.89
CA PHE A 773 -5.89 -7.22 -29.87
C PHE A 773 -5.39 -8.55 -30.46
N ARG A 774 -5.81 -8.92 -31.68
CA ARG A 774 -5.31 -10.12 -32.36
C ARG A 774 -3.82 -10.03 -32.67
N ALA A 775 -3.33 -8.87 -33.11
CA ALA A 775 -1.92 -8.65 -33.38
C ALA A 775 -1.07 -8.87 -32.11
N THR A 776 -1.42 -8.18 -31.01
CA THR A 776 -0.74 -8.34 -29.71
C THR A 776 -0.83 -9.77 -29.17
N LEU A 777 -1.97 -10.46 -29.35
CA LEU A 777 -2.18 -11.85 -28.90
C LEU A 777 -1.34 -12.87 -29.68
N LEU A 778 -1.11 -12.64 -30.98
CA LEU A 778 -0.37 -13.56 -31.85
C LEU A 778 1.12 -13.22 -32.03
N GLU A 779 1.60 -12.14 -31.41
CA GLU A 779 3.00 -11.72 -31.42
C GLU A 779 3.87 -12.72 -30.66
N LYS A 780 4.87 -13.31 -31.35
CA LYS A 780 5.64 -14.47 -30.84
C LYS A 780 6.94 -14.08 -30.17
N ASP A 781 7.52 -12.96 -30.58
CA ASP A 781 8.90 -12.56 -30.28
C ASP A 781 9.00 -11.48 -29.18
N ILE A 782 7.90 -11.20 -28.47
CA ILE A 782 7.90 -10.30 -27.30
C ILE A 782 8.76 -10.92 -26.18
N PRO A 783 9.85 -10.25 -25.72
CA PRO A 783 10.70 -10.79 -24.65
C PRO A 783 10.01 -10.84 -23.28
N ASP A 784 9.18 -9.83 -22.96
CA ASP A 784 8.41 -9.77 -21.72
C ASP A 784 6.91 -10.04 -21.95
N LYS A 785 6.48 -11.26 -21.61
CA LYS A 785 5.08 -11.65 -21.66
C LYS A 785 4.19 -10.92 -20.63
N SER A 786 4.78 -10.24 -19.64
CA SER A 786 4.03 -9.36 -18.73
C SER A 786 3.51 -8.12 -19.47
N LEU A 787 4.33 -7.50 -20.33
CA LEU A 787 3.89 -6.42 -21.21
C LEU A 787 2.78 -6.89 -22.18
N GLN A 788 2.95 -8.06 -22.80
CA GLN A 788 1.90 -8.67 -23.66
C GLN A 788 0.60 -8.89 -22.88
N ALA A 789 0.67 -9.41 -21.66
CA ALA A 789 -0.47 -9.58 -20.78
C ALA A 789 -1.13 -8.25 -20.38
N TYR A 790 -0.35 -7.19 -20.16
CA TYR A 790 -0.89 -5.87 -19.82
C TYR A 790 -1.52 -5.14 -21.01
N ALA A 791 -0.96 -5.28 -22.22
CA ALA A 791 -1.55 -4.75 -23.45
C ALA A 791 -2.86 -5.46 -23.86
N LEU A 792 -3.12 -6.66 -23.33
CA LEU A 792 -4.38 -7.40 -23.50
C LEU A 792 -5.40 -7.14 -22.37
N ARG A 793 -5.16 -6.20 -21.44
CA ARG A 793 -6.10 -5.85 -20.36
C ARG A 793 -6.83 -4.55 -20.65
N LEU A 794 -8.16 -4.65 -20.80
CA LEU A 794 -9.05 -3.49 -20.86
C LEU A 794 -8.81 -2.53 -19.67
N PRO A 795 -9.00 -1.21 -19.87
CA PRO A 795 -8.87 -0.21 -18.80
C PRO A 795 -9.72 -0.51 -17.57
N ASP A 796 -9.19 -0.19 -16.39
CA ASP A 796 -9.87 -0.42 -15.12
C ASP A 796 -11.15 0.44 -14.99
N PRO A 797 -12.25 -0.07 -14.38
CA PRO A 797 -13.51 0.67 -14.27
C PRO A 797 -13.38 2.04 -13.59
N ALA A 798 -12.50 2.17 -12.58
CA ALA A 798 -12.22 3.44 -11.92
C ALA A 798 -11.54 4.46 -12.87
N THR A 799 -10.59 4.00 -13.69
CA THR A 799 -9.93 4.84 -14.71
C THR A 799 -10.89 5.29 -15.81
N LEU A 800 -11.86 4.44 -16.18
CA LEU A 800 -12.91 4.80 -17.14
C LEU A 800 -13.91 5.80 -16.54
N ALA A 801 -14.30 5.61 -15.28
CA ALA A 801 -15.15 6.55 -14.55
C ALA A 801 -14.50 7.94 -14.36
N GLU A 802 -13.16 8.01 -14.30
CA GLU A 802 -12.41 9.26 -14.23
C GLU A 802 -12.56 10.16 -15.48
N GLU A 803 -12.84 9.58 -16.64
CA GLU A 803 -13.10 10.29 -17.91
C GLU A 803 -14.60 10.54 -18.17
N MET A 804 -15.47 10.21 -17.21
CA MET A 804 -16.92 10.52 -17.27
C MET A 804 -17.26 11.77 -16.45
N ASP A 805 -17.94 12.75 -17.04
CA ASP A 805 -18.44 13.95 -16.31
C ASP A 805 -19.45 13.56 -15.21
N VAL A 806 -20.36 12.63 -15.52
CA VAL A 806 -21.26 11.99 -14.56
C VAL A 806 -21.14 10.47 -14.71
N ILE A 807 -20.73 9.81 -13.65
CA ILE A 807 -20.50 8.36 -13.58
C ILE A 807 -21.85 7.63 -13.52
N ASP A 808 -22.14 6.86 -14.57
CA ASP A 808 -23.19 5.83 -14.57
C ASP A 808 -22.53 4.44 -14.47
N PRO A 809 -22.47 3.84 -13.26
CA PRO A 809 -21.82 2.54 -13.07
C PRO A 809 -22.63 1.37 -13.64
N ASP A 810 -23.93 1.53 -13.95
CA ASP A 810 -24.73 0.50 -14.62
C ASP A 810 -24.42 0.46 -16.11
N ALA A 811 -24.36 1.63 -16.76
CA ALA A 811 -24.01 1.76 -18.17
C ALA A 811 -22.55 1.34 -18.42
N LEU A 812 -21.62 1.78 -17.56
CA LEU A 812 -20.20 1.41 -17.64
C LEU A 812 -19.99 -0.11 -17.46
N TYR A 813 -20.69 -0.73 -16.50
CA TYR A 813 -20.66 -2.19 -16.32
C TYR A 813 -21.18 -2.94 -17.56
N LYS A 814 -22.33 -2.51 -18.12
CA LYS A 814 -22.89 -3.11 -19.33
C LYS A 814 -21.94 -3.00 -20.52
N ALA A 815 -21.37 -1.82 -20.76
CA ALA A 815 -20.42 -1.57 -21.85
C ALA A 815 -19.17 -2.46 -21.69
N LEU A 816 -18.55 -2.48 -20.51
CA LEU A 816 -17.39 -3.34 -20.23
C LEU A 816 -17.69 -4.83 -20.44
N LYS A 817 -18.85 -5.31 -19.97
CA LYS A 817 -19.27 -6.71 -20.12
C LYS A 817 -19.50 -7.07 -21.58
N HIS A 818 -20.13 -6.18 -22.36
CA HIS A 818 -20.32 -6.34 -23.80
C HIS A 818 -19.00 -6.34 -24.58
N VAL A 819 -18.10 -5.39 -24.30
CA VAL A 819 -16.78 -5.30 -24.95
C VAL A 819 -15.95 -6.56 -24.67
N ARG A 820 -15.86 -6.99 -23.40
CA ARG A 820 -15.10 -8.19 -23.03
C ARG A 820 -15.70 -9.47 -23.63
N ARG A 821 -17.03 -9.62 -23.59
CA ARG A 821 -17.74 -10.75 -24.23
C ARG A 821 -17.50 -10.78 -25.74
N SER A 822 -17.61 -9.63 -26.41
CA SER A 822 -17.41 -9.50 -27.85
C SER A 822 -15.97 -9.80 -28.27
N LEU A 823 -14.97 -9.36 -27.50
CA LEU A 823 -13.56 -9.74 -27.74
C LEU A 823 -13.34 -11.24 -27.53
N ALA A 824 -13.94 -11.82 -26.48
CA ALA A 824 -13.83 -13.26 -26.21
C ALA A 824 -14.42 -14.12 -27.33
N ASP A 825 -15.57 -13.74 -27.91
CA ASP A 825 -16.16 -14.43 -29.06
C ASP A 825 -15.38 -14.19 -30.37
N ALA A 826 -14.96 -12.95 -30.65
CA ALA A 826 -14.27 -12.59 -31.89
C ALA A 826 -12.84 -13.13 -32.01
N LEU A 827 -12.22 -13.54 -30.90
CA LEU A 827 -10.85 -14.08 -30.82
C LEU A 827 -10.81 -15.48 -30.19
N ALA A 828 -11.94 -16.17 -30.07
CA ALA A 828 -12.08 -17.41 -29.29
C ALA A 828 -11.05 -18.50 -29.66
N SER A 829 -10.71 -18.64 -30.95
CA SER A 829 -9.77 -19.66 -31.42
C SER A 829 -8.31 -19.31 -31.11
N GLU A 830 -7.97 -18.03 -31.24
CA GLU A 830 -6.66 -17.46 -30.98
C GLU A 830 -6.38 -17.43 -29.47
N LEU A 831 -7.34 -16.97 -28.67
CA LEU A 831 -7.29 -16.99 -27.21
C LEU A 831 -7.08 -18.43 -26.71
N ARG A 832 -7.87 -19.40 -27.21
CA ARG A 832 -7.71 -20.81 -26.83
C ARG A 832 -6.31 -21.35 -27.19
N SER A 833 -5.84 -21.08 -28.41
CA SER A 833 -4.52 -21.54 -28.88
C SER A 833 -3.38 -20.97 -28.04
N VAL A 834 -3.42 -19.68 -27.69
CA VAL A 834 -2.37 -19.05 -26.88
C VAL A 834 -2.45 -19.51 -25.42
N TYR A 835 -3.66 -19.67 -24.86
CA TYR A 835 -3.87 -20.26 -23.52
C TYR A 835 -3.25 -21.67 -23.42
N ASP A 836 -3.56 -22.56 -24.37
CA ASP A 836 -3.00 -23.92 -24.38
C ASP A 836 -1.47 -23.90 -24.56
N SER A 837 -0.94 -22.97 -25.37
CA SER A 837 0.52 -22.78 -25.54
C SER A 837 1.23 -22.20 -24.30
N ALA A 838 0.48 -21.54 -23.41
CA ALA A 838 0.98 -20.91 -22.19
C ALA A 838 0.84 -21.82 -20.94
N ALA A 839 0.36 -23.05 -21.12
CA ALA A 839 0.35 -24.08 -20.07
C ALA A 839 1.77 -24.35 -19.49
N PRO A 840 1.88 -24.79 -18.23
CA PRO A 840 3.17 -25.13 -17.63
C PRO A 840 3.83 -26.31 -18.36
N SER A 841 5.13 -26.17 -18.67
CA SER A 841 5.96 -27.19 -19.35
C SER A 841 6.81 -28.02 -18.37
N GLY A 842 6.65 -27.79 -17.07
CA GLY A 842 7.39 -28.37 -15.97
C GLY A 842 6.94 -27.73 -14.64
N PRO A 843 7.60 -28.06 -13.51
CA PRO A 843 7.21 -27.55 -12.20
C PRO A 843 7.42 -26.04 -12.05
N TYR A 844 6.66 -25.44 -11.13
CA TYR A 844 6.69 -24.03 -10.74
C TYR A 844 8.11 -23.47 -10.60
N LYS A 845 8.26 -22.23 -11.10
CA LYS A 845 9.46 -21.41 -10.95
C LYS A 845 9.07 -19.96 -10.73
N LYS A 846 9.79 -19.31 -9.83
CA LYS A 846 9.79 -17.86 -9.57
C LYS A 846 10.90 -17.22 -10.42
N ASN A 847 10.56 -16.77 -11.62
CA ASN A 847 11.41 -15.93 -12.48
C ASN A 847 10.52 -15.17 -13.49
N SER A 848 11.00 -14.03 -13.99
CA SER A 848 10.19 -13.07 -14.79
C SER A 848 9.57 -13.69 -16.05
N ALA A 849 10.21 -14.66 -16.70
CA ALA A 849 9.68 -15.32 -17.90
C ALA A 849 8.50 -16.27 -17.58
N GLU A 850 8.59 -17.01 -16.47
CA GLU A 850 7.52 -17.91 -16.00
C GLU A 850 6.37 -17.14 -15.34
N VAL A 851 6.67 -16.06 -14.62
CA VAL A 851 5.68 -15.08 -14.14
C VAL A 851 4.95 -14.46 -15.33
N GLY A 852 5.66 -13.97 -16.34
CA GLY A 852 5.07 -13.44 -17.58
C GLY A 852 4.19 -14.45 -18.31
N ARG A 853 4.59 -15.73 -18.38
CA ARG A 853 3.76 -16.82 -18.93
C ARG A 853 2.45 -16.97 -18.16
N ARG A 854 2.49 -17.04 -16.82
CA ARG A 854 1.27 -17.16 -15.98
C ARG A 854 0.39 -15.90 -16.07
N ARG A 855 0.99 -14.71 -16.01
CA ARG A 855 0.33 -13.40 -16.17
C ARG A 855 -0.42 -13.33 -17.51
N LEU A 856 0.16 -13.84 -18.59
CA LEU A 856 -0.50 -13.96 -19.91
C LEU A 856 -1.62 -15.02 -19.91
N ARG A 857 -1.33 -16.25 -19.49
CA ARG A 857 -2.30 -17.37 -19.45
C ARG A 857 -3.57 -16.99 -18.69
N ASN A 858 -3.41 -16.40 -17.51
CA ASN A 858 -4.52 -16.03 -16.63
C ASN A 858 -5.27 -14.79 -17.12
N THR A 859 -4.62 -13.88 -17.84
CA THR A 859 -5.30 -12.78 -18.55
C THR A 859 -6.16 -13.34 -19.69
N ILE A 860 -5.69 -14.36 -20.42
CA ILE A 860 -6.48 -15.02 -21.46
C ILE A 860 -7.66 -15.81 -20.88
N LEU A 861 -7.48 -16.48 -19.73
CA LEU A 861 -8.57 -17.14 -19.00
C LEU A 861 -9.68 -16.14 -18.61
N SER A 862 -9.33 -14.88 -18.30
CA SER A 862 -10.29 -13.79 -18.01
C SER A 862 -11.19 -13.39 -19.20
N TYR A 863 -10.85 -13.79 -20.42
CA TYR A 863 -11.75 -13.72 -21.59
C TYR A 863 -12.48 -15.04 -21.82
N LEU A 864 -11.77 -16.18 -21.72
CA LEU A 864 -12.33 -17.50 -21.99
C LEU A 864 -13.43 -17.93 -21.00
N HIS A 865 -13.54 -17.32 -19.81
CA HIS A 865 -14.66 -17.59 -18.89
C HIS A 865 -15.94 -16.79 -19.16
N GLU A 866 -15.91 -15.72 -19.97
CA GLU A 866 -17.09 -14.84 -20.14
C GLU A 866 -18.30 -15.41 -20.91
N PRO A 867 -18.23 -16.55 -21.64
CA PRO A 867 -19.45 -17.27 -22.02
C PRO A 867 -20.30 -17.69 -20.82
N ARG A 868 -19.66 -17.94 -19.65
CA ARG A 868 -20.26 -18.46 -18.41
C ARG A 868 -21.18 -19.66 -18.62
N ASP A 869 -20.77 -20.54 -19.54
CA ASP A 869 -21.40 -21.83 -19.80
C ASP A 869 -20.63 -22.99 -19.13
N ALA A 870 -21.12 -24.23 -19.29
CA ALA A 870 -20.49 -25.41 -18.70
C ALA A 870 -19.08 -25.71 -19.26
N ALA A 871 -18.75 -25.28 -20.49
CA ALA A 871 -17.42 -25.45 -21.04
C ALA A 871 -16.43 -24.42 -20.46
N ALA A 872 -16.88 -23.18 -20.25
CA ALA A 872 -16.15 -22.13 -19.55
C ALA A 872 -15.92 -22.49 -18.07
N ALA A 873 -16.96 -22.99 -17.37
CA ALA A 873 -16.85 -23.47 -15.99
C ALA A 873 -15.82 -24.61 -15.89
N LYS A 874 -15.97 -25.64 -16.73
CA LYS A 874 -15.02 -26.76 -16.77
C LYS A 874 -13.59 -26.31 -17.11
N LEU A 875 -13.38 -25.38 -18.04
CA LEU A 875 -12.04 -24.89 -18.38
C LEU A 875 -11.34 -24.23 -17.17
N CYS A 876 -12.09 -23.46 -16.38
CA CYS A 876 -11.56 -22.86 -15.15
C CYS A 876 -11.27 -23.95 -14.10
N PHE A 877 -12.19 -24.89 -13.90
CA PHE A 877 -12.00 -26.02 -12.96
C PHE A 877 -10.82 -26.91 -13.33
N ASP A 878 -10.62 -27.20 -14.62
CA ASP A 878 -9.48 -27.96 -15.13
C ASP A 878 -8.14 -27.23 -14.90
N GLN A 879 -8.13 -25.88 -14.89
CA GLN A 879 -6.94 -25.14 -14.45
C GLN A 879 -6.78 -25.20 -12.92
N PHE A 880 -7.85 -25.05 -12.15
CA PHE A 880 -7.83 -25.07 -10.69
C PHE A 880 -7.26 -26.40 -10.14
N GLU A 881 -7.71 -27.54 -10.68
CA GLU A 881 -7.21 -28.87 -10.29
C GLU A 881 -5.78 -29.16 -10.78
N ALA A 882 -5.35 -28.53 -11.88
CA ALA A 882 -4.03 -28.74 -12.48
C ALA A 882 -2.99 -27.68 -12.07
N ALA A 883 -3.34 -26.72 -11.20
CA ALA A 883 -2.44 -25.64 -10.79
C ALA A 883 -1.41 -26.12 -9.77
N ASP A 884 -0.13 -25.94 -10.08
CA ASP A 884 1.02 -26.22 -9.20
C ASP A 884 1.46 -25.02 -8.36
N CYS A 885 0.67 -23.93 -8.38
CA CYS A 885 0.93 -22.70 -7.63
C CYS A 885 -0.35 -21.88 -7.42
N MET A 886 -0.36 -21.07 -6.36
CA MET A 886 -1.48 -20.19 -6.00
C MET A 886 -1.81 -19.17 -7.09
N THR A 887 -0.86 -18.76 -7.95
CA THR A 887 -1.14 -17.84 -9.07
C THR A 887 -2.19 -18.38 -10.04
N ASP A 888 -1.98 -19.58 -10.60
CA ASP A 888 -2.90 -20.17 -11.57
C ASP A 888 -4.16 -20.73 -10.87
N LYS A 889 -4.04 -21.18 -9.61
CA LYS A 889 -5.15 -21.66 -8.78
C LYS A 889 -6.13 -20.54 -8.42
N LEU A 890 -5.63 -19.41 -7.91
CA LEU A 890 -6.43 -18.24 -7.55
C LEU A 890 -7.12 -17.64 -8.77
N ALA A 891 -6.39 -17.50 -9.89
CA ALA A 891 -6.98 -17.01 -11.13
C ALA A 891 -8.17 -17.88 -11.57
N ALA A 892 -8.04 -19.20 -11.52
CA ALA A 892 -9.10 -20.13 -11.89
C ALA A 892 -10.34 -20.06 -10.98
N VAL A 893 -10.16 -20.07 -9.63
CA VAL A 893 -11.30 -19.97 -8.71
C VAL A 893 -11.93 -18.56 -8.71
N ALA A 894 -11.15 -17.51 -8.94
CA ALA A 894 -11.68 -16.16 -9.15
C ALA A 894 -12.55 -16.06 -10.41
N CYS A 895 -12.22 -16.79 -11.48
CA CYS A 895 -13.09 -16.91 -12.66
C CYS A 895 -14.41 -17.62 -12.27
N LEU A 896 -14.31 -18.79 -11.61
CA LEU A 896 -15.46 -19.60 -11.17
C LEU A 896 -16.41 -18.85 -10.20
N ALA A 897 -15.89 -17.95 -9.36
CA ALA A 897 -16.70 -17.18 -8.42
C ALA A 897 -17.84 -16.39 -9.09
N ASN A 898 -17.67 -15.98 -10.35
CA ASN A 898 -18.61 -15.18 -11.16
C ASN A 898 -19.73 -15.97 -11.86
N PHE A 899 -19.80 -17.29 -11.66
CA PHE A 899 -20.84 -18.16 -12.22
C PHE A 899 -22.05 -18.20 -11.28
N ASP A 900 -23.26 -18.02 -11.80
CA ASP A 900 -24.48 -18.00 -10.99
C ASP A 900 -24.91 -19.44 -10.64
N ASP A 901 -24.71 -19.83 -9.40
CA ASP A 901 -25.02 -21.17 -8.88
C ASP A 901 -26.49 -21.37 -8.49
N ALA A 902 -27.39 -20.42 -8.81
CA ALA A 902 -28.82 -20.54 -8.59
C ALA A 902 -29.39 -21.87 -9.13
N GLY A 903 -29.91 -22.71 -8.22
CA GLY A 903 -30.46 -24.03 -8.56
C GLY A 903 -29.42 -25.13 -8.81
N GLY A 904 -28.13 -24.88 -8.56
CA GLY A 904 -27.04 -25.86 -8.74
C GLY A 904 -26.51 -25.96 -10.17
N ALA A 905 -26.57 -24.87 -10.94
CA ALA A 905 -26.24 -24.86 -12.37
C ALA A 905 -24.75 -25.14 -12.69
N PHE A 906 -23.83 -24.78 -11.79
CA PHE A 906 -22.37 -24.92 -11.96
C PHE A 906 -21.74 -25.53 -10.70
N PRO A 907 -21.78 -26.88 -10.54
CA PRO A 907 -21.18 -27.53 -9.37
C PRO A 907 -19.68 -27.24 -9.20
N GLU A 908 -18.96 -26.98 -10.30
CA GLU A 908 -17.55 -26.62 -10.33
C GLU A 908 -17.22 -25.41 -9.44
N ARG A 909 -18.12 -24.42 -9.37
CA ARG A 909 -17.97 -23.24 -8.50
C ARG A 909 -17.97 -23.62 -7.03
N ALA A 910 -18.97 -24.41 -6.61
CA ALA A 910 -19.13 -24.82 -5.22
C ALA A 910 -18.00 -25.77 -4.78
N GLU A 911 -17.61 -26.69 -5.66
CA GLU A 911 -16.50 -27.61 -5.42
C GLU A 911 -15.16 -26.87 -5.30
N ALA A 912 -14.84 -25.96 -6.23
CA ALA A 912 -13.59 -25.20 -6.17
C ALA A 912 -13.53 -24.23 -4.97
N LEU A 913 -14.64 -23.58 -4.61
CA LEU A 913 -14.68 -22.71 -3.43
C LEU A 913 -14.57 -23.49 -2.12
N SER A 914 -15.23 -24.66 -2.00
CA SER A 914 -15.09 -25.51 -0.82
C SER A 914 -13.69 -26.11 -0.72
N LYS A 915 -13.12 -26.57 -1.84
CA LYS A 915 -11.75 -27.11 -1.88
C LYS A 915 -10.71 -26.03 -1.59
N PHE A 916 -10.83 -24.82 -2.15
CA PHE A 916 -9.90 -23.73 -1.82
C PHE A 916 -9.94 -23.34 -0.33
N TYR A 917 -11.12 -23.39 0.31
CA TYR A 917 -11.26 -23.18 1.75
C TYR A 917 -10.58 -24.31 2.55
N ASN A 918 -10.88 -25.58 2.23
CA ASN A 918 -10.30 -26.74 2.92
C ASN A 918 -8.77 -26.81 2.73
N ASP A 919 -8.28 -26.52 1.52
CA ASP A 919 -6.85 -26.49 1.17
C ASP A 919 -6.09 -25.31 1.84
N ALA A 920 -6.79 -24.37 2.48
CA ALA A 920 -6.17 -23.30 3.25
C ALA A 920 -5.72 -23.75 4.65
N ASP A 921 -6.34 -24.78 5.22
CA ASP A 921 -6.04 -25.37 6.55
C ASP A 921 -5.85 -24.33 7.68
N GLY A 922 -6.66 -23.25 7.65
CA GLY A 922 -6.60 -22.14 8.60
C GLY A 922 -5.64 -20.98 8.25
N ASP A 923 -4.86 -21.05 7.16
CA ASP A 923 -3.98 -19.96 6.73
C ASP A 923 -4.77 -18.66 6.49
N ALA A 924 -4.51 -17.66 7.34
CA ALA A 924 -5.26 -16.41 7.35
C ALA A 924 -5.11 -15.62 6.04
N LEU A 925 -3.98 -15.74 5.33
CA LEU A 925 -3.72 -15.02 4.08
C LEU A 925 -4.40 -15.70 2.89
N VAL A 926 -4.41 -17.04 2.84
CA VAL A 926 -5.18 -17.80 1.84
C VAL A 926 -6.68 -17.60 2.06
N LEU A 927 -7.15 -17.64 3.31
CA LEU A 927 -8.54 -17.33 3.63
C LEU A 927 -8.92 -15.88 3.24
N ASN A 928 -8.04 -14.89 3.43
CA ASN A 928 -8.28 -13.52 2.92
C ASN A 928 -8.48 -13.49 1.39
N LYS A 929 -7.78 -14.34 0.62
CA LYS A 929 -7.99 -14.47 -0.83
C LYS A 929 -9.35 -15.11 -1.13
N TRP A 930 -9.77 -16.12 -0.36
CA TRP A 930 -11.07 -16.80 -0.48
C TRP A 930 -12.27 -15.88 -0.16
N PHE A 931 -12.17 -15.04 0.86
CA PHE A 931 -13.15 -13.98 1.13
C PHE A 931 -13.17 -12.94 0.00
N GLY A 932 -11.99 -12.49 -0.45
CA GLY A 932 -11.82 -11.50 -1.51
C GLY A 932 -12.51 -11.86 -2.83
N ILE A 933 -12.25 -13.05 -3.37
CA ILE A 933 -12.83 -13.49 -4.65
C ILE A 933 -14.35 -13.63 -4.63
N GLN A 934 -14.94 -13.90 -3.46
CA GLN A 934 -16.39 -14.01 -3.31
C GLN A 934 -17.05 -12.65 -3.10
N ALA A 935 -16.46 -11.78 -2.28
CA ALA A 935 -16.94 -10.41 -2.07
C ALA A 935 -16.80 -9.51 -3.32
N ALA A 936 -15.90 -9.85 -4.24
CA ALA A 936 -15.72 -9.18 -5.53
C ALA A 936 -16.48 -9.83 -6.72
N ALA A 937 -17.32 -10.84 -6.48
CA ALA A 937 -17.92 -11.64 -7.56
C ALA A 937 -19.07 -10.94 -8.31
N ASP A 938 -19.11 -11.09 -9.63
CA ASP A 938 -20.16 -10.56 -10.51
C ASP A 938 -21.46 -11.40 -10.49
N LEU A 939 -22.09 -11.46 -9.31
CA LEU A 939 -23.32 -12.24 -9.05
C LEU A 939 -24.54 -11.33 -8.77
N PRO A 940 -25.79 -11.73 -9.12
CA PRO A 940 -26.98 -10.92 -8.89
C PRO A 940 -27.16 -10.45 -7.44
N ASP A 941 -26.92 -11.35 -6.50
CA ASP A 941 -27.26 -11.30 -5.06
C ASP A 941 -26.08 -10.91 -4.13
N LEU A 942 -24.98 -10.40 -4.70
CA LEU A 942 -23.68 -10.21 -4.04
C LEU A 942 -23.74 -9.67 -2.59
N LEU A 943 -24.50 -8.60 -2.33
CA LEU A 943 -24.57 -7.98 -0.99
C LEU A 943 -25.18 -8.91 0.08
N SER A 944 -26.06 -9.85 -0.30
CA SER A 944 -26.50 -10.89 0.63
C SER A 944 -25.33 -11.80 0.98
N ARG A 945 -24.64 -12.34 -0.02
CA ARG A 945 -23.49 -13.23 0.17
C ARG A 945 -22.35 -12.58 0.95
N VAL A 946 -22.14 -11.27 0.78
CA VAL A 946 -21.19 -10.47 1.59
C VAL A 946 -21.61 -10.43 3.06
N LYS A 947 -22.89 -10.22 3.37
CA LYS A 947 -23.40 -10.28 4.74
C LYS A 947 -23.35 -11.69 5.31
N ASP A 948 -23.59 -12.72 4.50
CA ASP A 948 -23.44 -14.13 4.89
C ASP A 948 -21.97 -14.48 5.21
N LEU A 949 -21.01 -14.02 4.39
CA LEU A 949 -19.56 -14.16 4.65
C LEU A 949 -19.13 -13.47 5.95
N MET A 950 -19.78 -12.37 6.36
CA MET A 950 -19.52 -11.72 7.65
C MET A 950 -20.05 -12.50 8.86
N GLN A 951 -20.83 -13.57 8.65
CA GLN A 951 -21.25 -14.51 9.70
C GLN A 951 -20.40 -15.81 9.70
N HIS A 952 -19.39 -15.90 8.85
CA HIS A 952 -18.47 -17.03 8.79
C HIS A 952 -17.58 -17.09 10.04
N GLU A 953 -17.20 -18.29 10.50
CA GLU A 953 -16.49 -18.45 11.78
C GLU A 953 -15.10 -17.79 11.80
N ASP A 954 -14.36 -17.82 10.69
CA ASP A 954 -13.10 -17.07 10.55
C ASP A 954 -13.26 -15.57 10.27
N PHE A 955 -14.49 -15.01 10.19
CA PHE A 955 -14.65 -13.58 9.96
C PHE A 955 -14.58 -12.78 11.26
N THR A 956 -13.83 -11.68 11.25
CA THR A 956 -13.77 -10.75 12.37
C THR A 956 -13.48 -9.33 11.88
N LEU A 957 -14.19 -8.35 12.46
CA LEU A 957 -13.97 -6.92 12.22
C LEU A 957 -12.67 -6.42 12.87
N LYS A 958 -12.13 -7.14 13.85
CA LYS A 958 -10.94 -6.72 14.62
C LYS A 958 -9.63 -6.85 13.86
N ASN A 959 -9.57 -7.72 12.84
CA ASN A 959 -8.38 -7.88 12.01
C ASN A 959 -8.53 -7.03 10.72
N PRO A 960 -7.65 -6.03 10.47
CA PRO A 960 -7.77 -5.15 9.31
C PRO A 960 -7.72 -5.88 7.96
N ASN A 961 -6.96 -6.97 7.85
CA ASN A 961 -6.84 -7.74 6.60
C ASN A 961 -8.14 -8.48 6.28
N ARG A 962 -8.76 -9.13 7.29
CA ARG A 962 -10.03 -9.85 7.15
C ARG A 962 -11.18 -8.88 6.81
N LEU A 963 -11.27 -7.74 7.49
CA LEU A 963 -12.22 -6.67 7.16
C LEU A 963 -12.07 -6.19 5.70
N ARG A 964 -10.84 -5.84 5.28
CA ARG A 964 -10.54 -5.39 3.91
C ARG A 964 -10.93 -6.44 2.87
N SER A 965 -10.66 -7.72 3.16
CA SER A 965 -10.96 -8.83 2.25
C SER A 965 -12.44 -8.98 1.92
N VAL A 966 -13.35 -8.51 2.78
CA VAL A 966 -14.81 -8.55 2.55
C VAL A 966 -15.36 -7.18 2.18
N VAL A 967 -15.23 -6.18 3.07
CA VAL A 967 -15.92 -4.89 2.95
C VAL A 967 -15.33 -4.04 1.81
N SER A 968 -14.01 -3.94 1.74
CA SER A 968 -13.34 -3.18 0.67
C SER A 968 -13.43 -3.89 -0.69
N SER A 969 -13.40 -5.22 -0.71
CA SER A 969 -13.66 -6.04 -1.91
C SER A 969 -15.07 -5.79 -2.48
N PHE A 970 -16.10 -5.77 -1.63
CA PHE A 970 -17.47 -5.45 -2.04
C PHE A 970 -17.59 -4.03 -2.60
N ALA A 971 -16.96 -3.03 -1.96
CA ALA A 971 -16.94 -1.66 -2.47
C ALA A 971 -16.19 -1.53 -3.83
N GLY A 972 -15.24 -2.43 -4.10
CA GLY A 972 -14.61 -2.61 -5.41
C GLY A 972 -15.56 -3.08 -6.51
N SER A 973 -16.64 -3.80 -6.17
CA SER A 973 -17.73 -4.17 -7.09
C SER A 973 -18.64 -2.97 -7.37
N GLN A 974 -18.10 -1.95 -8.04
CA GLN A 974 -18.70 -0.62 -8.22
C GLN A 974 -20.20 -0.62 -8.59
N HIS A 975 -20.64 -1.44 -9.54
CA HIS A 975 -22.04 -1.49 -9.96
C HIS A 975 -23.00 -2.10 -8.91
N LYS A 976 -22.47 -2.84 -7.92
CA LYS A 976 -23.20 -3.38 -6.76
C LYS A 976 -23.13 -2.47 -5.56
N PHE A 977 -21.96 -1.88 -5.29
CA PHE A 977 -21.80 -0.89 -4.23
C PHE A 977 -22.67 0.34 -4.50
N HIS A 978 -22.63 0.87 -5.74
CA HIS A 978 -23.48 1.96 -6.21
C HIS A 978 -24.87 1.49 -6.69
N ALA A 979 -25.47 0.48 -6.06
CA ALA A 979 -26.83 0.03 -6.39
C ALA A 979 -27.86 1.18 -6.27
N LYS A 980 -28.86 1.22 -7.18
CA LYS A 980 -29.84 2.33 -7.24
C LYS A 980 -30.81 2.40 -6.05
N ASP A 981 -30.79 1.43 -5.15
CA ASP A 981 -31.55 1.46 -3.89
C ASP A 981 -30.78 2.09 -2.72
N GLY A 982 -29.45 2.21 -2.81
CA GLY A 982 -28.58 2.71 -1.75
C GLY A 982 -28.11 1.65 -0.74
N SER A 983 -28.47 0.38 -0.92
CA SER A 983 -28.17 -0.72 0.02
C SER A 983 -26.68 -0.92 0.30
N GLY A 984 -25.82 -0.71 -0.71
CA GLY A 984 -24.36 -0.74 -0.55
C GLY A 984 -23.81 0.45 0.25
N TYR A 985 -24.47 1.61 0.21
CA TYR A 985 -24.08 2.80 0.99
C TYR A 985 -24.49 2.69 2.45
N GLU A 986 -25.72 2.22 2.72
CA GLU A 986 -26.20 1.94 4.08
C GLU A 986 -25.27 0.93 4.76
N PHE A 987 -24.97 -0.19 4.08
CA PHE A 987 -24.02 -1.20 4.55
C PHE A 987 -22.62 -0.63 4.87
N LEU A 988 -22.04 0.16 3.98
CA LEU A 988 -20.74 0.78 4.25
C LEU A 988 -20.82 1.82 5.38
N GLY A 989 -21.91 2.58 5.46
CA GLY A 989 -22.16 3.52 6.54
C GLY A 989 -22.28 2.85 7.90
N ASP A 990 -22.85 1.64 7.96
CA ASP A 990 -22.91 0.83 9.19
C ASP A 990 -21.50 0.36 9.58
N MET A 991 -20.74 -0.14 8.61
CA MET A 991 -19.35 -0.59 8.81
C MET A 991 -18.40 0.54 9.23
N VAL A 992 -18.55 1.76 8.72
CA VAL A 992 -17.76 2.91 9.19
C VAL A 992 -18.06 3.19 10.66
N LEU A 993 -19.33 3.24 11.06
CA LEU A 993 -19.71 3.51 12.46
C LEU A 993 -19.25 2.42 13.44
N GLU A 994 -19.35 1.14 13.06
CA GLU A 994 -18.93 0.03 13.90
C GLU A 994 -17.40 -0.06 14.02
N VAL A 995 -16.67 0.15 12.92
CA VAL A 995 -15.21 0.08 12.90
C VAL A 995 -14.57 1.31 13.55
N ASP A 996 -15.19 2.50 13.53
CA ASP A 996 -14.63 3.72 14.14
C ASP A 996 -14.42 3.57 15.66
N GLN A 997 -15.28 2.79 16.32
CA GLN A 997 -15.19 2.49 17.75
C GLN A 997 -14.08 1.48 18.11
N LEU A 998 -13.52 0.79 17.10
CA LEU A 998 -12.44 -0.20 17.26
C LEU A 998 -11.10 0.35 16.75
N ASN A 999 -11.13 0.97 15.57
CA ASN A 999 -9.95 1.35 14.80
C ASN A 999 -10.26 2.54 13.85
N PRO A 1000 -10.14 3.79 14.35
CA PRO A 1000 -10.35 5.02 13.58
C PRO A 1000 -9.64 5.07 12.23
N GLN A 1001 -8.37 4.67 12.16
CA GLN A 1001 -7.56 4.71 10.94
C GLN A 1001 -8.10 3.78 9.84
N VAL A 1002 -8.75 2.67 10.21
CA VAL A 1002 -9.40 1.76 9.26
C VAL A 1002 -10.81 2.26 8.89
N ALA A 1003 -11.53 2.88 9.83
CA ALA A 1003 -12.85 3.48 9.57
C ALA A 1003 -12.80 4.69 8.63
N SER A 1004 -11.84 5.61 8.83
CA SER A 1004 -11.68 6.79 7.97
C SER A 1004 -11.36 6.38 6.52
N ARG A 1005 -10.53 5.35 6.34
CA ARG A 1005 -10.21 4.71 5.04
C ARG A 1005 -11.39 3.97 4.40
N LEU A 1006 -12.42 3.57 5.15
CA LEU A 1006 -13.69 3.11 4.58
C LEU A 1006 -14.57 4.31 4.17
N ALA A 1007 -14.58 5.38 4.97
CA ALA A 1007 -15.36 6.59 4.66
C ALA A 1007 -14.90 7.33 3.39
N THR A 1008 -13.61 7.23 3.00
CA THR A 1008 -13.10 7.83 1.75
C THR A 1008 -13.78 7.27 0.48
N MET A 1009 -14.40 6.09 0.53
CA MET A 1009 -15.13 5.50 -0.60
C MET A 1009 -16.39 6.30 -0.99
N PHE A 1010 -16.84 7.23 -0.13
CA PHE A 1010 -17.90 8.19 -0.45
C PHE A 1010 -17.38 9.52 -1.05
N SER A 1011 -16.07 9.76 -1.10
CA SER A 1011 -15.49 11.06 -1.51
C SER A 1011 -15.88 11.50 -2.93
N SER A 1012 -16.07 10.54 -3.84
CA SER A 1012 -16.44 10.79 -5.24
C SER A 1012 -17.95 11.04 -5.45
N TYR A 1013 -18.79 11.07 -4.41
CA TYR A 1013 -20.26 11.06 -4.54
C TYR A 1013 -20.82 12.12 -5.50
N ARG A 1014 -20.19 13.31 -5.55
CA ARG A 1014 -20.57 14.45 -6.43
C ARG A 1014 -20.55 14.12 -7.92
N ARG A 1015 -19.81 13.08 -8.34
CA ARG A 1015 -19.71 12.64 -9.74
C ARG A 1015 -20.84 11.71 -10.19
N PHE A 1016 -21.74 11.28 -9.30
CA PHE A 1016 -22.85 10.38 -9.65
C PHE A 1016 -24.16 11.13 -9.90
N ASP A 1017 -25.19 10.42 -10.35
CA ASP A 1017 -26.56 10.95 -10.50
C ASP A 1017 -27.13 11.52 -9.18
N GLU A 1018 -28.12 12.41 -9.28
CA GLU A 1018 -28.71 13.12 -8.13
C GLU A 1018 -29.24 12.18 -7.03
N LYS A 1019 -29.77 11.00 -7.40
CA LYS A 1019 -30.28 10.03 -6.42
C LYS A 1019 -29.13 9.40 -5.65
N ARG A 1020 -28.09 8.94 -6.36
CA ARG A 1020 -26.87 8.40 -5.75
C ARG A 1020 -26.16 9.45 -4.89
N GLN A 1021 -26.10 10.70 -5.35
CA GLN A 1021 -25.59 11.83 -4.56
C GLN A 1021 -26.33 12.02 -3.24
N GLY A 1022 -27.67 11.99 -3.26
CA GLY A 1022 -28.49 12.14 -2.06
C GLY A 1022 -28.20 11.05 -1.03
N LEU A 1023 -28.23 9.79 -1.47
CA LEU A 1023 -28.04 8.63 -0.60
C LEU A 1023 -26.63 8.57 0.04
N MET A 1024 -25.57 8.87 -0.72
CA MET A 1024 -24.22 8.93 -0.16
C MET A 1024 -24.01 10.13 0.78
N ARG A 1025 -24.62 11.27 0.48
CA ARG A 1025 -24.59 12.48 1.33
C ARG A 1025 -25.32 12.24 2.67
N GLU A 1026 -26.39 11.47 2.66
CA GLU A 1026 -27.11 11.04 3.87
C GLU A 1026 -26.21 10.19 4.77
N GLN A 1027 -25.50 9.20 4.23
CA GLN A 1027 -24.56 8.39 5.02
C GLN A 1027 -23.36 9.20 5.53
N LEU A 1028 -22.79 10.07 4.70
CA LEU A 1028 -21.72 11.00 5.14
C LEU A 1028 -22.18 11.92 6.29
N ALA A 1029 -23.40 12.44 6.25
CA ALA A 1029 -23.97 13.23 7.34
C ALA A 1029 -24.21 12.37 8.59
N ARG A 1030 -24.75 11.15 8.43
CA ARG A 1030 -24.95 10.17 9.51
C ARG A 1030 -23.64 9.83 10.23
N ILE A 1031 -22.54 9.72 9.49
CA ILE A 1031 -21.18 9.48 10.02
C ILE A 1031 -20.65 10.73 10.72
N ARG A 1032 -20.70 11.92 10.11
CA ARG A 1032 -20.22 13.17 10.74
C ARG A 1032 -20.94 13.47 12.05
N ASP A 1033 -22.26 13.28 12.07
CA ASP A 1033 -23.13 13.70 13.18
C ASP A 1033 -23.22 12.66 14.31
N SER A 1034 -22.59 11.49 14.18
CA SER A 1034 -22.52 10.47 15.24
C SER A 1034 -21.46 10.75 16.32
N SER A 1035 -20.76 11.89 16.26
CA SER A 1035 -19.56 12.19 17.06
C SER A 1035 -18.42 11.15 16.88
N PRO A 1036 -17.95 10.91 15.64
CA PRO A 1036 -16.89 9.94 15.35
C PRO A 1036 -15.50 10.46 15.76
N SER A 1037 -14.48 9.61 15.61
CA SER A 1037 -13.05 9.92 15.80
C SER A 1037 -12.56 11.17 15.06
N LYS A 1038 -11.41 11.73 15.49
CA LYS A 1038 -10.72 12.85 14.80
C LYS A 1038 -10.50 12.51 13.31
N ASP A 1039 -10.10 11.28 13.00
CA ASP A 1039 -9.82 10.72 11.68
C ASP A 1039 -11.06 10.68 10.77
N THR A 1040 -12.12 10.00 11.23
CA THR A 1040 -13.37 9.81 10.48
C THR A 1040 -14.16 11.12 10.38
N TYR A 1041 -14.11 11.97 11.41
CA TYR A 1041 -14.69 13.32 11.38
C TYR A 1041 -14.07 14.17 10.27
N GLU A 1042 -12.74 14.16 10.11
CA GLU A 1042 -12.06 14.92 9.07
C GLU A 1042 -12.47 14.43 7.67
N VAL A 1043 -12.46 13.12 7.43
CA VAL A 1043 -12.86 12.55 6.13
C VAL A 1043 -14.32 12.87 5.82
N ALA A 1044 -15.26 12.64 6.75
CA ALA A 1044 -16.67 12.90 6.53
C ALA A 1044 -16.96 14.40 6.33
N THR A 1045 -16.32 15.27 7.10
CA THR A 1045 -16.49 16.73 7.00
C THR A 1045 -15.89 17.28 5.72
N ARG A 1046 -14.66 16.88 5.33
CA ARG A 1046 -14.07 17.26 4.04
C ARG A 1046 -14.94 16.77 2.88
N CYS A 1047 -15.40 15.52 2.90
CA CYS A 1047 -16.27 14.99 1.85
C CYS A 1047 -17.59 15.76 1.70
N LEU A 1048 -18.18 16.28 2.78
CA LEU A 1048 -19.39 17.09 2.71
C LEU A 1048 -19.16 18.54 2.25
N GLY A 1049 -17.94 19.07 2.39
CA GLY A 1049 -17.52 20.44 2.05
C GLY A 1049 -17.43 20.73 0.56
#